data_AF-A0AAR2J3R1-F1
#
_entry.id   AF-A0AAR2J3R1-F1
#
_cell.length_a   1.000
_cell.length_b   1.000
_cell.length_c   1.000
_cell.angle_alpha   90.00
_cell.angle_beta   90.00
_cell.angle_gamma   90.00
#
_symmetry.space_group_name_H-M   'P 1'
#
loop_
_entity.id
_entity.type
_entity.pdbx_description
1 polymer ?
#
loop_
_entity_poly.entity_id
_entity_poly.type
_entity_poly.pdbx_seq_one_letter_code
_entity_poly.pdbx_strand_id
1 'polypeptide(L)'
;MIPSLSLSLSLSLSLALPLSLSLSLSPPGCSFGGRFYSLEDTWHPDLGDPFGVMHCVMCHCEPQRSRRGKVFGKVSCKNIKQDCPELDCEEPVLLPGHCCKSCPKGKEKSTESLFDGFEFFQEKEDDLHKSYNDRSYLSSEQMSTGDSKTDFVALLTGVTELWLPSSSGVARARFTLTKTNLAFSITYQRMSMPGIILFQDSDGNTAFEFRVPRMESDMICGVWRNLPKSHMRQLQEEQLRVSMVMTDGRREEIQGKIIKHRALFAETFSATLTSEEENSGMGGIAMLTLSDTENNLHFILLMQGVIPLQYRQHSLREIHANVTAHDPDFAEVLTDLNSRELFWLSRGQLQIVVETEGHDPRRISGFITGRKSCDTLQSVMSSGDALTPLKTGAVGSAIFSLRDNGTLDYQVQVAGVSSDVVGVTIEMKPRQRSKRSVLYDVTADFVAAPAGGRVVGSYGRMEARHIHMLLQNELFINVATAEHTEGELRGQIRTLLYSGLDSHTHELPFPLAGQFVSPPVRTSAGGHAWVSVDERCHLHYEITVTGLGKSHEVTVNAHLHGLAEIGEMESNTNHKRLLTGFYGEQAQGVLKDLSVELLRHLDKGTAFIQVSTKMNPRGEIRGRIHVPNSCEFGSRGEVVEEAEFDDLVFVRDPEELRKDPHTCFFEGEHHAHGSRWTPHYNSCFSCICQKKTVICDPVICPALTCPHTYQPEDKCCPVCDGKPKMKRPEIWCYFEGDQKMHAPGTMWHPFVPPFGYIKCAVCTCKGSTGEVHCEKVTCPPLTCSRPVRRNPSDCCKECPAEDTPLPEEGELMQADGARHCKFGKNYYQNSENWHPRVPLVGEMKCITCWCDHGVTKCQRKQCPLLSCSNITRREGKCCPECAGNAQFQLITNVITQQLIVKPKRDRTNQNIKREKDRTHSGI
;
A
#
# COMPACT_ATOMS: atom_id res chain seq x y z
N MET A 1 -33.56 -56.26 2.19
CA MET A 1 -33.86 -56.35 3.63
C MET A 1 -33.51 -55.02 4.26
N ILE A 2 -34.54 -54.36 4.80
CA ILE A 2 -34.52 -53.09 5.52
C ILE A 2 -33.64 -53.22 6.79
N PRO A 3 -33.01 -52.13 7.25
CA PRO A 3 -33.32 -51.71 8.62
C PRO A 3 -33.74 -50.24 8.64
N SER A 4 -34.94 -50.08 9.18
CA SER A 4 -35.64 -48.89 9.57
C SER A 4 -35.18 -48.52 10.98
N LEU A 5 -34.78 -47.27 11.20
CA LEU A 5 -34.62 -46.69 12.53
C LEU A 5 -35.32 -45.33 12.57
N SER A 6 -36.44 -45.35 13.30
CA SER A 6 -37.26 -44.22 13.73
C SER A 6 -36.78 -43.65 15.08
N LEU A 7 -37.36 -42.49 15.45
CA LEU A 7 -37.26 -41.68 16.69
C LEU A 7 -36.30 -40.48 16.58
N SER A 8 -36.62 -39.26 17.01
CA SER A 8 -37.82 -38.66 17.60
C SER A 8 -37.62 -37.14 17.68
N LEU A 9 -38.67 -36.34 17.41
CA LEU A 9 -38.70 -34.90 17.63
C LEU A 9 -38.55 -34.53 19.12
N SER A 10 -37.82 -33.45 19.40
CA SER A 10 -38.05 -32.63 20.59
C SER A 10 -38.06 -31.14 20.18
N LEU A 11 -39.21 -30.49 20.34
CA LEU A 11 -39.34 -29.04 20.33
C LEU A 11 -39.04 -28.52 21.74
N SER A 12 -38.24 -27.46 21.86
CA SER A 12 -38.29 -26.59 23.03
C SER A 12 -38.23 -25.12 22.63
N LEU A 13 -39.07 -24.35 23.29
CA LEU A 13 -39.50 -22.99 23.00
C LEU A 13 -38.42 -21.96 23.40
N SER A 14 -38.36 -20.91 22.59
CA SER A 14 -37.63 -19.67 22.76
C SER A 14 -37.98 -18.95 24.07
N LEU A 15 -36.96 -18.44 24.77
CA LEU A 15 -37.08 -17.32 25.71
C LEU A 15 -35.96 -16.33 25.40
N ALA A 16 -36.36 -15.19 24.84
CA ALA A 16 -35.53 -14.01 24.63
C ALA A 16 -35.39 -13.23 25.94
N LEU A 17 -34.22 -12.64 26.17
CA LEU A 17 -33.94 -11.47 27.04
C LEU A 17 -32.54 -10.93 26.63
N PRO A 18 -32.21 -9.65 26.92
CA PRO A 18 -31.65 -8.74 25.93
C PRO A 18 -30.17 -8.41 26.13
N LEU A 19 -29.58 -7.92 25.03
CA LEU A 19 -28.44 -7.00 24.89
C LEU A 19 -27.70 -6.62 26.19
N SER A 20 -26.50 -7.19 26.35
CA SER A 20 -25.43 -6.60 27.15
C SER A 20 -24.35 -6.02 26.23
N LEU A 21 -24.07 -4.72 26.39
CA LEU A 21 -22.98 -3.99 25.75
C LEU A 21 -21.66 -4.76 25.83
N SER A 22 -21.07 -5.09 24.69
CA SER A 22 -19.66 -5.52 24.62
C SER A 22 -18.77 -4.29 24.51
N LEU A 23 -18.05 -4.00 25.59
CA LEU A 23 -16.83 -3.21 25.60
C LEU A 23 -15.85 -3.75 24.54
N SER A 24 -15.20 -2.84 23.82
CA SER A 24 -14.13 -3.10 22.86
C SER A 24 -12.98 -3.90 23.49
N LEU A 25 -12.93 -5.21 23.20
CA LEU A 25 -11.74 -6.02 23.46
C LEU A 25 -10.73 -5.78 22.33
N SER A 26 -9.55 -5.28 22.68
CA SER A 26 -8.38 -5.25 21.80
C SER A 26 -8.05 -6.68 21.29
N PRO A 27 -7.73 -6.85 20.00
CA PRO A 27 -7.38 -8.16 19.44
C PRO A 27 -6.15 -8.76 20.13
N PRO A 28 -6.05 -10.10 20.26
CA PRO A 28 -4.91 -10.75 20.88
C PRO A 28 -3.66 -10.60 20.01
N GLY A 29 -2.57 -10.08 20.58
CA GLY A 29 -1.29 -9.90 19.90
C GLY A 29 -0.21 -9.41 20.86
N CYS A 30 0.96 -9.06 20.33
CA CYS A 30 2.10 -8.56 21.07
C CYS A 30 2.33 -7.07 20.80
N SER A 31 2.56 -6.28 21.85
CA SER A 31 3.05 -4.90 21.69
C SER A 31 4.56 -4.84 21.95
N PHE A 32 5.34 -4.30 21.02
CA PHE A 32 6.77 -4.10 21.18
C PHE A 32 7.21 -2.78 20.52
N GLY A 33 7.96 -1.94 21.24
CA GLY A 33 8.49 -0.68 20.69
C GLY A 33 7.43 0.31 20.17
N GLY A 34 6.21 0.31 20.73
CA GLY A 34 5.11 1.18 20.28
C GLY A 34 4.37 0.70 19.04
N ARG A 35 4.74 -0.46 18.47
CA ARG A 35 4.02 -1.13 17.38
C ARG A 35 3.30 -2.37 17.90
N PHE A 36 2.16 -2.68 17.28
CA PHE A 36 1.39 -3.88 17.56
C PHE A 36 1.70 -4.94 16.50
N TYR A 37 1.96 -6.16 16.96
CA TYR A 37 2.29 -7.34 16.17
C TYR A 37 1.23 -8.40 16.44
N SER A 38 0.74 -9.02 15.38
CA SER A 38 -0.19 -10.14 15.47
C SER A 38 0.49 -11.36 16.08
N LEU A 39 -0.30 -12.33 16.56
CA LEU A 39 0.26 -13.62 16.98
C LEU A 39 1.02 -14.23 15.79
N GLU A 40 2.19 -14.82 16.07
CA GLU A 40 3.11 -15.43 15.11
C GLU A 40 3.89 -14.48 14.18
N ASP A 41 3.70 -13.17 14.28
CA ASP A 41 4.53 -12.21 13.55
C ASP A 41 6.00 -12.35 13.94
N THR A 42 6.90 -12.22 12.96
CA THR A 42 8.36 -12.13 13.16
C THR A 42 8.90 -10.78 12.69
N TRP A 43 9.83 -10.18 13.44
CA TRP A 43 10.42 -8.88 13.09
C TRP A 43 11.81 -8.69 13.70
N HIS A 44 12.59 -7.80 13.09
CA HIS A 44 13.80 -7.25 13.72
C HIS A 44 13.40 -6.09 14.63
N PRO A 45 13.72 -6.13 15.93
CA PRO A 45 13.32 -5.08 16.85
C PRO A 45 14.08 -3.79 16.54
N ASP A 46 13.33 -2.71 16.35
CA ASP A 46 13.86 -1.36 16.28
C ASP A 46 13.85 -0.75 17.68
N LEU A 47 15.02 -0.46 18.22
CA LEU A 47 15.18 0.10 19.55
C LEU A 47 15.16 1.63 19.55
N GLY A 48 14.99 2.25 18.37
CA GLY A 48 15.07 3.69 18.20
C GLY A 48 16.50 4.22 18.39
N ASP A 49 16.70 5.51 18.13
CA ASP A 49 18.03 6.12 18.23
C ASP A 49 18.55 6.13 19.68
N PRO A 50 19.81 5.71 19.92
CA PRO A 50 20.91 5.58 18.94
C PRO A 50 21.14 4.16 18.38
N PHE A 51 20.28 3.17 18.70
CA PHE A 51 20.54 1.76 18.41
C PHE A 51 19.93 1.27 17.08
N GLY A 52 18.82 1.87 16.65
CA GLY A 52 18.15 1.53 15.38
C GLY A 52 17.67 0.08 15.30
N VAL A 53 17.52 -0.42 14.07
CA VAL A 53 17.04 -1.79 13.80
C VAL A 53 18.12 -2.83 14.10
N MET A 54 17.81 -3.76 15.01
CA MET A 54 18.71 -4.85 15.38
C MET A 54 18.59 -6.01 14.38
N HIS A 55 19.24 -5.90 13.23
CA HIS A 55 19.17 -6.90 12.14
C HIS A 55 19.59 -8.33 12.55
N CYS A 56 20.37 -8.49 13.63
CA CYS A 56 20.78 -9.79 14.16
C CYS A 56 19.90 -10.36 15.27
N VAL A 57 18.80 -9.68 15.62
CA VAL A 57 17.82 -10.18 16.58
C VAL A 57 16.53 -10.43 15.83
N MET A 58 16.00 -11.64 15.91
CA MET A 58 14.69 -11.98 15.38
C MET A 58 13.73 -12.13 16.56
N CYS A 59 12.72 -11.28 16.61
CA CYS A 59 11.62 -11.37 17.55
C CYS A 59 10.44 -12.07 16.89
N HIS A 60 9.70 -12.86 17.67
CA HIS A 60 8.47 -13.49 17.25
C HIS A 60 7.40 -13.40 18.36
N CYS A 61 6.14 -13.26 17.96
CA CYS A 61 5.01 -13.18 18.89
C CYS A 61 4.44 -14.59 19.19
N GLU A 62 4.78 -15.18 20.33
CA GLU A 62 4.29 -16.51 20.72
C GLU A 62 2.89 -16.42 21.36
N PRO A 63 1.90 -17.23 20.91
CA PRO A 63 0.61 -17.34 21.59
C PRO A 63 0.75 -18.08 22.92
N GLN A 64 0.22 -17.49 24.00
CA GLN A 64 0.16 -18.10 25.33
C GLN A 64 -1.29 -18.21 25.82
N ARG A 65 -1.66 -19.37 26.35
CA ARG A 65 -3.00 -19.64 26.88
C ARG A 65 -3.05 -19.39 28.38
N SER A 66 -3.95 -18.52 28.82
CA SER A 66 -4.25 -18.34 30.25
C SER A 66 -5.05 -19.51 30.82
N ARG A 67 -4.99 -19.72 32.16
CA ARG A 67 -5.81 -20.72 32.89
C ARG A 67 -7.33 -20.56 32.71
N ARG A 68 -7.80 -19.45 32.11
CA ARG A 68 -9.21 -19.17 31.77
C ARG A 68 -9.54 -19.24 30.26
N GLY A 69 -8.67 -19.83 29.43
CA GLY A 69 -8.92 -20.05 28.00
C GLY A 69 -8.67 -18.84 27.08
N LYS A 70 -8.36 -17.65 27.61
CA LYS A 70 -8.02 -16.46 26.82
C LYS A 70 -6.58 -16.54 26.28
N VAL A 71 -6.41 -16.33 24.97
CA VAL A 71 -5.12 -16.31 24.27
C VAL A 71 -4.55 -14.88 24.31
N PHE A 72 -3.27 -14.73 24.67
CA PHE A 72 -2.55 -13.46 24.58
C PHE A 72 -1.16 -13.66 23.97
N GLY A 73 -0.61 -12.62 23.34
CA GLY A 73 0.71 -12.68 22.72
C GLY A 73 1.85 -12.39 23.70
N LYS A 74 2.92 -13.19 23.63
CA LYS A 74 4.18 -12.95 24.35
C LYS A 74 5.32 -12.79 23.35
N VAL A 75 6.02 -11.67 23.40
CA VAL A 75 7.22 -11.44 22.57
C VAL A 75 8.36 -12.34 23.05
N SER A 76 8.96 -13.06 22.11
CA SER A 76 10.12 -13.92 22.30
C SER A 76 11.17 -13.51 21.27
N CYS A 77 12.38 -13.17 21.69
CA CYS A 77 13.43 -12.70 20.76
C CYS A 77 14.69 -13.56 20.90
N LYS A 78 15.29 -13.92 19.77
CA LYS A 78 16.52 -14.71 19.70
C LYS A 78 17.55 -14.03 18.80
N ASN A 79 18.83 -14.20 19.13
CA ASN A 79 19.93 -13.69 18.32
C ASN A 79 20.28 -14.72 17.24
N ILE A 80 20.12 -14.35 15.97
CA ILE A 80 20.31 -15.26 14.82
C ILE A 80 21.75 -15.25 14.28
N LYS A 81 22.67 -14.52 14.92
CA LYS A 81 24.07 -14.42 14.48
C LYS A 81 24.81 -15.77 14.51
N GLN A 82 24.36 -16.70 15.34
CA GLN A 82 24.92 -18.06 15.44
C GLN A 82 24.29 -19.04 14.44
N ASP A 83 23.18 -18.66 13.79
CA ASP A 83 22.46 -19.48 12.82
C ASP A 83 22.87 -19.14 11.36
N CYS A 84 23.89 -18.29 11.18
CA CYS A 84 24.38 -17.93 9.85
C CYS A 84 25.11 -19.14 9.21
N PRO A 85 24.87 -19.41 7.92
CA PRO A 85 25.53 -20.51 7.22
C PRO A 85 27.04 -20.29 7.15
N GLU A 86 27.82 -21.37 7.22
CA GLU A 86 29.26 -21.33 6.98
C GLU A 86 29.50 -21.03 5.48
N LEU A 87 30.40 -20.08 5.21
CA LEU A 87 30.69 -19.61 3.85
C LEU A 87 32.12 -19.97 3.47
N ASP A 88 32.26 -20.55 2.29
CA ASP A 88 33.54 -21.07 1.78
C ASP A 88 34.20 -20.04 0.84
N CYS A 89 34.58 -18.88 1.39
CA CYS A 89 35.27 -17.83 0.64
C CYS A 89 36.29 -17.09 1.50
N GLU A 90 37.37 -16.60 0.88
CA GLU A 90 38.51 -16.02 1.60
C GLU A 90 38.17 -14.71 2.34
N GLU A 91 37.23 -13.90 1.84
CA GLU A 91 36.78 -12.66 2.50
C GLU A 91 35.25 -12.42 2.41
N PRO A 92 34.47 -12.92 3.39
CA PRO A 92 33.03 -12.66 3.45
C PRO A 92 32.72 -11.24 4.01
N VAL A 93 31.89 -10.47 3.29
CA VAL A 93 31.56 -9.06 3.57
C VAL A 93 30.14 -8.94 4.16
N LEU A 94 29.95 -8.08 5.16
CA LEU A 94 28.64 -7.81 5.78
C LEU A 94 27.95 -6.63 5.07
N LEU A 95 26.82 -6.87 4.41
CA LEU A 95 26.06 -5.82 3.73
C LEU A 95 25.24 -4.96 4.73
N PRO A 96 25.03 -3.66 4.44
CA PRO A 96 24.18 -2.81 5.26
C PRO A 96 22.77 -3.40 5.42
N GLY A 97 22.23 -3.43 6.63
CA GLY A 97 20.89 -3.96 6.92
C GLY A 97 20.76 -5.49 7.00
N HIS A 98 21.87 -6.24 6.93
CA HIS A 98 21.88 -7.71 6.98
C HIS A 98 22.64 -8.24 8.21
N CYS A 99 22.24 -9.40 8.73
CA CYS A 99 22.94 -10.02 9.87
C CYS A 99 24.09 -10.96 9.45
N CYS A 100 23.90 -11.75 8.40
CA CYS A 100 24.90 -12.71 7.93
C CYS A 100 25.80 -12.08 6.86
N LYS A 101 27.08 -12.48 6.87
CA LYS A 101 28.04 -12.06 5.83
C LYS A 101 27.71 -12.75 4.51
N SER A 102 28.19 -12.21 3.40
CA SER A 102 28.01 -12.73 2.05
C SER A 102 29.32 -12.60 1.27
N CYS A 103 29.65 -13.56 0.42
CA CYS A 103 30.87 -13.50 -0.39
C CYS A 103 30.73 -12.49 -1.53
N PRO A 104 31.66 -11.52 -1.68
CA PRO A 104 31.66 -10.59 -2.82
C PRO A 104 32.05 -11.34 -4.11
N LYS A 105 31.25 -11.19 -5.18
CA LYS A 105 31.53 -11.83 -6.49
C LYS A 105 32.68 -11.12 -7.21
N GLY A 106 33.88 -11.72 -7.21
CA GLY A 106 35.04 -11.33 -8.01
C GLY A 106 35.12 -12.10 -9.34
N LYS A 107 35.54 -11.43 -10.42
CA LYS A 107 35.64 -11.96 -11.79
C LYS A 107 36.85 -12.90 -11.97
N GLU A 108 36.60 -14.19 -12.22
CA GLU A 108 37.45 -15.09 -13.03
C GLU A 108 36.58 -15.99 -13.94
N LYS A 109 37.00 -16.13 -15.21
CA LYS A 109 36.55 -17.14 -16.21
C LYS A 109 37.30 -18.46 -15.89
N SER A 110 36.82 -19.69 -15.98
CA SER A 110 35.83 -20.45 -16.80
C SER A 110 35.35 -21.65 -15.94
N THR A 111 34.15 -22.23 -16.02
CA THR A 111 33.39 -22.72 -17.17
C THR A 111 31.97 -23.06 -16.67
N GLU A 112 30.93 -22.67 -17.42
CA GLU A 112 29.49 -23.00 -17.27
C GLU A 112 28.76 -22.49 -15.99
N SER A 113 27.69 -21.70 -16.02
CA SER A 113 26.86 -21.19 -17.12
C SER A 113 26.09 -19.92 -16.68
N LEU A 114 25.99 -19.00 -17.66
CA LEU A 114 25.02 -17.90 -17.86
C LEU A 114 25.15 -16.60 -17.02
N PHE A 115 25.41 -15.54 -17.78
CA PHE A 115 25.97 -14.24 -17.45
C PHE A 115 24.95 -13.18 -17.06
N ASP A 116 25.47 -12.21 -16.30
CA ASP A 116 24.91 -10.93 -15.87
C ASP A 116 25.05 -9.81 -16.94
N GLY A 117 24.11 -8.87 -16.86
CA GLY A 117 24.03 -7.47 -17.30
C GLY A 117 25.08 -6.76 -18.18
N PHE A 118 24.50 -5.86 -19.01
CA PHE A 118 25.03 -4.62 -19.61
C PHE A 118 25.98 -4.69 -20.83
N GLU A 119 25.53 -4.15 -21.98
CA GLU A 119 26.08 -2.91 -22.54
C GLU A 119 25.23 -2.34 -23.70
N PHE A 120 25.47 -1.05 -23.93
CA PHE A 120 24.74 -0.05 -24.72
C PHE A 120 25.01 -0.19 -26.24
N PHE A 121 24.00 0.18 -27.04
CA PHE A 121 23.98 0.50 -28.49
C PHE A 121 25.20 0.18 -29.36
N GLN A 122 25.00 -0.75 -30.30
CA GLN A 122 25.50 -0.60 -31.67
C GLN A 122 24.35 -0.84 -32.64
N GLU A 123 23.97 0.22 -33.37
CA GLU A 123 23.08 0.17 -34.52
C GLU A 123 23.62 -0.83 -35.55
N LYS A 124 22.76 -1.74 -36.01
CA LYS A 124 22.78 -2.21 -37.40
C LYS A 124 21.44 -2.84 -37.76
N GLU A 125 20.87 -2.28 -38.82
CA GLU A 125 19.79 -2.84 -39.63
C GLU A 125 20.16 -4.27 -40.07
N ASP A 126 19.47 -5.27 -39.53
CA ASP A 126 18.94 -6.44 -40.26
C ASP A 126 18.30 -7.40 -39.26
N ASP A 127 16.96 -7.49 -39.26
CA ASP A 127 16.21 -8.68 -38.86
C ASP A 127 14.71 -8.43 -39.15
N LEU A 128 14.41 -8.22 -40.43
CA LEU A 128 13.09 -8.51 -40.97
C LEU A 128 12.91 -10.04 -40.89
N HIS A 129 11.83 -10.45 -40.20
CA HIS A 129 11.34 -11.82 -40.00
C HIS A 129 11.90 -12.61 -38.81
N LYS A 130 11.36 -12.34 -37.62
CA LYS A 130 11.12 -13.37 -36.60
C LYS A 130 9.61 -13.53 -36.39
N SER A 131 9.15 -14.78 -36.42
CA SER A 131 7.73 -15.13 -36.44
C SER A 131 7.06 -14.83 -35.10
N TYR A 132 5.79 -14.44 -35.19
CA TYR A 132 4.96 -13.91 -34.10
C TYR A 132 4.46 -14.98 -33.11
N ASN A 133 5.00 -16.21 -33.15
CA ASN A 133 4.46 -17.38 -32.43
C ASN A 133 5.26 -17.83 -31.21
N ASP A 134 6.34 -17.14 -30.82
CA ASP A 134 7.10 -17.53 -29.62
C ASP A 134 6.79 -16.59 -28.43
N ARG A 135 5.55 -16.68 -27.93
CA ARG A 135 5.09 -15.97 -26.71
C ARG A 135 5.46 -16.69 -25.41
N SER A 136 6.48 -17.57 -25.44
CA SER A 136 7.10 -18.15 -24.25
C SER A 136 7.86 -17.14 -23.37
N TYR A 137 7.90 -15.85 -23.77
CA TYR A 137 8.62 -14.77 -23.09
C TYR A 137 7.77 -13.74 -22.32
N LEU A 138 6.44 -13.90 -22.23
CA LEU A 138 5.64 -13.14 -21.25
C LEU A 138 5.60 -13.88 -19.90
N SER A 139 6.79 -14.27 -19.42
CA SER A 139 7.03 -14.31 -17.98
C SER A 139 6.86 -12.90 -17.43
N SER A 140 6.41 -12.82 -16.19
CA SER A 140 6.11 -11.69 -15.30
C SER A 140 7.10 -10.50 -15.23
N GLU A 141 8.02 -10.31 -16.18
CA GLU A 141 9.15 -9.37 -16.06
C GLU A 141 9.16 -8.21 -17.09
N GLN A 142 8.18 -8.09 -17.99
CA GLN A 142 8.05 -6.91 -18.88
C GLN A 142 6.83 -6.01 -18.60
N MET A 143 6.21 -6.13 -17.43
CA MET A 143 5.48 -5.00 -16.86
C MET A 143 6.45 -4.20 -15.99
N SER A 144 6.46 -2.88 -16.15
CA SER A 144 7.19 -1.95 -15.30
C SER A 144 7.15 -2.40 -13.83
N THR A 145 8.28 -2.31 -13.14
CA THR A 145 8.62 -2.72 -11.76
C THR A 145 7.71 -2.18 -10.62
N GLY A 146 6.45 -1.77 -10.90
CA GLY A 146 5.53 -1.10 -9.98
C GLY A 146 4.21 -1.81 -9.62
N ASP A 147 3.77 -2.86 -10.32
CA ASP A 147 2.51 -3.58 -9.99
C ASP A 147 2.55 -5.06 -10.39
N SER A 148 3.04 -5.95 -9.50
CA SER A 148 2.84 -7.39 -9.65
C SER A 148 1.36 -7.73 -9.42
N LYS A 149 0.63 -8.05 -10.50
CA LYS A 149 -0.77 -8.52 -10.46
C LYS A 149 -0.79 -10.04 -10.42
N THR A 150 -1.63 -10.63 -9.56
CA THR A 150 -1.85 -12.09 -9.58
C THR A 150 -3.34 -12.40 -9.61
N ASP A 151 -3.75 -13.21 -10.58
CA ASP A 151 -5.15 -13.55 -10.83
C ASP A 151 -5.50 -14.94 -10.30
N PHE A 152 -6.73 -15.07 -9.80
CA PHE A 152 -7.31 -16.29 -9.27
C PHE A 152 -8.73 -16.48 -9.81
N VAL A 153 -9.21 -17.72 -9.75
CA VAL A 153 -10.57 -18.09 -10.15
C VAL A 153 -11.19 -19.05 -9.15
N ALA A 154 -12.50 -19.02 -9.02
CA ALA A 154 -13.27 -20.04 -8.31
C ALA A 154 -14.50 -20.41 -9.13
N LEU A 155 -14.77 -21.72 -9.20
CA LEU A 155 -16.04 -22.29 -9.60
C LEU A 155 -16.85 -22.55 -8.33
N LEU A 156 -18.04 -21.96 -8.24
CA LEU A 156 -18.94 -22.15 -7.10
C LEU A 156 -20.15 -22.98 -7.55
N THR A 157 -20.41 -24.07 -6.83
CA THR A 157 -21.57 -24.94 -7.05
C THR A 157 -22.22 -25.31 -5.71
N GLY A 158 -23.42 -25.90 -5.76
CA GLY A 158 -24.15 -26.38 -4.58
C GLY A 158 -23.68 -27.71 -3.99
N VAL A 159 -22.50 -28.23 -4.41
CA VAL A 159 -21.96 -29.49 -3.88
C VAL A 159 -21.13 -29.21 -2.64
N THR A 160 -21.66 -29.58 -1.48
CA THR A 160 -20.92 -29.63 -0.21
C THR A 160 -20.37 -31.04 0.00
N GLU A 161 -19.19 -31.17 0.60
CA GLU A 161 -18.48 -32.45 0.81
C GLU A 161 -19.28 -33.49 1.63
N LEU A 162 -20.45 -33.12 2.17
CA LEU A 162 -21.33 -33.97 2.96
C LEU A 162 -22.82 -33.67 2.64
N TRP A 163 -23.44 -34.49 1.79
CA TRP A 163 -24.89 -34.62 1.47
C TRP A 163 -25.51 -33.69 0.40
N LEU A 164 -26.47 -34.29 -0.34
CA LEU A 164 -27.33 -33.84 -1.47
C LEU A 164 -27.17 -32.39 -1.98
N PRO A 165 -27.08 -32.17 -3.31
CA PRO A 165 -26.92 -30.82 -3.87
C PRO A 165 -28.06 -29.90 -3.45
N SER A 166 -27.69 -28.75 -2.87
CA SER A 166 -28.66 -27.81 -2.28
C SER A 166 -29.22 -26.81 -3.30
N SER A 167 -28.57 -26.64 -4.46
CA SER A 167 -28.97 -25.65 -5.47
C SER A 167 -28.49 -26.05 -6.87
N SER A 168 -29.20 -25.57 -7.90
CA SER A 168 -28.80 -25.62 -9.32
C SER A 168 -27.94 -24.42 -9.76
N GLY A 169 -27.68 -23.49 -8.83
CA GLY A 169 -26.86 -22.31 -9.06
C GLY A 169 -25.40 -22.64 -9.37
N VAL A 170 -24.86 -21.96 -10.38
CA VAL A 170 -23.42 -21.97 -10.70
C VAL A 170 -22.94 -20.54 -10.76
N ALA A 171 -21.83 -20.26 -10.08
CA ALA A 171 -21.17 -18.98 -10.19
C ALA A 171 -19.69 -19.13 -10.54
N ARG A 172 -19.21 -18.16 -11.29
CA ARG A 172 -17.81 -17.97 -11.63
C ARG A 172 -17.33 -16.72 -10.93
N ALA A 173 -16.30 -16.84 -10.10
CA ALA A 173 -15.64 -15.71 -9.46
C ALA A 173 -14.22 -15.55 -9.98
N ARG A 174 -13.85 -14.34 -10.41
CA ARG A 174 -12.47 -13.96 -10.74
C ARG A 174 -11.97 -13.00 -9.67
N PHE A 175 -10.72 -13.18 -9.26
CA PHE A 175 -10.06 -12.33 -8.28
C PHE A 175 -8.73 -11.83 -8.82
N THR A 176 -8.42 -10.57 -8.56
CA THR A 176 -7.16 -9.94 -8.98
C THR A 176 -6.52 -9.26 -7.78
N LEU A 177 -5.36 -9.77 -7.35
CA LEU A 177 -4.60 -9.23 -6.22
C LEU A 177 -3.61 -8.17 -6.73
N THR A 178 -3.69 -6.97 -6.16
CA THR A 178 -2.78 -5.83 -6.40
C THR A 178 -2.23 -5.30 -5.10
N LYS A 179 -0.91 -5.42 -4.86
CA LYS A 179 -0.23 -4.99 -3.61
C LYS A 179 -0.85 -5.58 -2.34
N THR A 180 -1.95 -5.00 -1.84
CA THR A 180 -2.73 -5.42 -0.66
C THR A 180 -4.25 -5.39 -0.89
N ASN A 181 -4.71 -5.22 -2.13
CA ASN A 181 -6.13 -5.13 -2.47
C ASN A 181 -6.52 -6.31 -3.36
N LEU A 182 -7.61 -6.98 -3.03
CA LEU A 182 -8.17 -8.08 -3.81
C LEU A 182 -9.48 -7.59 -4.45
N ALA A 183 -9.43 -7.26 -5.74
CA ALA A 183 -10.63 -6.95 -6.51
C ALA A 183 -11.27 -8.27 -6.98
N PHE A 184 -12.60 -8.32 -7.01
CA PHE A 184 -13.33 -9.51 -7.45
C PHE A 184 -14.54 -9.18 -8.31
N SER A 185 -14.78 -10.06 -9.28
CA SER A 185 -15.91 -10.03 -10.20
C SER A 185 -16.57 -11.40 -10.22
N ILE A 186 -17.86 -11.45 -9.89
CA ILE A 186 -18.63 -12.70 -9.79
C ILE A 186 -19.81 -12.65 -10.73
N THR A 187 -19.89 -13.61 -11.64
CA THR A 187 -21.05 -13.83 -12.51
C THR A 187 -21.75 -15.11 -12.10
N TYR A 188 -23.08 -15.09 -12.05
CA TYR A 188 -23.86 -16.24 -11.61
C TYR A 188 -25.00 -16.56 -12.56
N GLN A 189 -25.42 -17.82 -12.59
CA GLN A 189 -26.53 -18.32 -13.41
C GLN A 189 -27.37 -19.33 -12.64
N ARG A 190 -28.65 -19.44 -13.03
CA ARG A 190 -29.63 -20.36 -12.42
C ARG A 190 -29.75 -20.21 -10.89
N MET A 191 -29.58 -18.99 -10.38
CA MET A 191 -29.77 -18.69 -8.96
C MET A 191 -30.34 -17.29 -8.76
N SER A 192 -31.03 -17.09 -7.63
CA SER A 192 -31.49 -15.77 -7.19
C SER A 192 -30.32 -14.86 -6.80
N MET A 193 -30.57 -13.55 -6.76
CA MET A 193 -29.55 -12.58 -6.36
C MET A 193 -29.06 -12.85 -4.92
N PRO A 194 -27.74 -13.04 -4.73
CA PRO A 194 -27.15 -13.28 -3.42
C PRO A 194 -27.20 -12.01 -2.56
N GLY A 195 -27.37 -12.16 -1.25
CA GLY A 195 -27.33 -11.05 -0.31
C GLY A 195 -25.94 -10.79 0.26
N ILE A 196 -25.17 -11.88 0.45
CA ILE A 196 -23.87 -11.85 1.13
C ILE A 196 -22.89 -12.77 0.40
N ILE A 197 -21.66 -12.29 0.24
CA ILE A 197 -20.50 -13.07 -0.19
C ILE A 197 -19.57 -13.21 1.02
N LEU A 198 -19.19 -14.44 1.34
CA LEU A 198 -18.30 -14.78 2.46
C LEU A 198 -16.99 -15.34 1.92
N PHE A 199 -15.88 -14.86 2.46
CA PHE A 199 -14.56 -15.45 2.27
C PHE A 199 -14.21 -16.23 3.53
N GLN A 200 -13.84 -17.49 3.39
CA GLN A 200 -13.54 -18.41 4.48
C GLN A 200 -12.09 -18.86 4.43
N ASP A 201 -11.46 -18.94 5.60
CA ASP A 201 -10.14 -19.54 5.76
C ASP A 201 -10.17 -21.08 5.70
N SER A 202 -9.00 -21.72 5.81
CA SER A 202 -8.87 -23.18 5.83
C SER A 202 -9.61 -23.86 7.00
N ASP A 203 -9.86 -23.11 8.08
CA ASP A 203 -10.54 -23.58 9.29
C ASP A 203 -12.06 -23.33 9.23
N GLY A 204 -12.57 -22.70 8.15
CA GLY A 204 -13.97 -22.37 7.94
C GLY A 204 -14.43 -21.07 8.62
N ASN A 205 -13.52 -20.26 9.18
CA ASN A 205 -13.85 -18.97 9.76
C ASN A 205 -14.03 -17.91 8.67
N THR A 206 -14.97 -16.99 8.87
CA THR A 206 -15.17 -15.85 7.97
C THR A 206 -14.01 -14.88 8.07
N ALA A 207 -13.22 -14.78 7.00
CA ALA A 207 -12.12 -13.85 6.83
C ALA A 207 -12.59 -12.47 6.33
N PHE A 208 -13.65 -12.44 5.51
CA PHE A 208 -14.29 -11.22 4.99
C PHE A 208 -15.75 -11.44 4.62
N GLU A 209 -16.59 -10.44 4.85
CA GLU A 209 -18.01 -10.41 4.48
C GLU A 209 -18.24 -9.22 3.55
N PHE A 210 -18.86 -9.48 2.40
CA PHE A 210 -19.29 -8.44 1.46
C PHE A 210 -20.80 -8.51 1.27
N ARG A 211 -21.49 -7.38 1.51
CA ARG A 211 -22.93 -7.26 1.28
C ARG A 211 -23.19 -6.78 -0.13
N VAL A 212 -23.99 -7.54 -0.86
CA VAL A 212 -24.27 -7.26 -2.26
C VAL A 212 -25.29 -6.11 -2.33
N PRO A 213 -24.97 -4.97 -2.98
CA PRO A 213 -25.92 -3.90 -3.22
C PRO A 213 -27.10 -4.40 -4.05
N ARG A 214 -28.33 -3.92 -3.77
CA ARG A 214 -29.52 -4.28 -4.55
C ARG A 214 -29.49 -3.52 -5.89
N MET A 215 -28.80 -4.09 -6.88
CA MET A 215 -28.81 -3.63 -8.27
C MET A 215 -29.19 -4.80 -9.19
N GLU A 216 -30.00 -4.53 -10.21
CA GLU A 216 -30.37 -5.50 -11.26
C GLU A 216 -29.16 -5.71 -12.21
N SER A 217 -28.18 -6.50 -11.77
CA SER A 217 -27.03 -6.90 -12.59
C SER A 217 -26.67 -8.36 -12.34
N ASP A 218 -26.43 -9.11 -13.41
CA ASP A 218 -25.96 -10.51 -13.36
C ASP A 218 -24.47 -10.64 -12.98
N MET A 219 -23.81 -9.52 -12.67
CA MET A 219 -22.42 -9.42 -12.26
C MET A 219 -22.28 -8.62 -10.98
N ILE A 220 -21.54 -9.17 -10.01
CA ILE A 220 -21.24 -8.56 -8.72
C ILE A 220 -19.79 -8.11 -8.72
N CYS A 221 -19.58 -6.85 -8.34
CA CYS A 221 -18.28 -6.20 -8.26
C CYS A 221 -17.94 -5.85 -6.82
N GLY A 222 -16.71 -6.10 -6.40
CA GLY A 222 -16.27 -5.71 -5.08
C GLY A 222 -14.75 -5.67 -4.92
N VAL A 223 -14.30 -5.07 -3.83
CA VAL A 223 -12.88 -4.95 -3.49
C VAL A 223 -12.69 -5.20 -2.00
N TRP A 224 -11.82 -6.16 -1.67
CA TRP A 224 -11.31 -6.33 -0.31
C TRP A 224 -10.01 -5.55 -0.16
N ARG A 225 -10.09 -4.36 0.46
CA ARG A 225 -8.94 -3.48 0.70
C ARG A 225 -8.18 -3.89 1.96
N ASN A 226 -6.86 -3.63 1.98
CA ASN A 226 -5.98 -3.90 3.12
C ASN A 226 -5.97 -5.37 3.57
N LEU A 227 -5.88 -6.29 2.61
CA LEU A 227 -5.82 -7.72 2.84
C LEU A 227 -4.63 -8.08 3.76
N PRO A 228 -4.87 -8.71 4.93
CA PRO A 228 -3.80 -9.13 5.83
C PRO A 228 -2.80 -10.10 5.18
N LYS A 229 -1.54 -10.05 5.59
CA LYS A 229 -0.48 -10.92 5.04
C LYS A 229 -0.76 -12.42 5.21
N SER A 230 -1.43 -12.81 6.29
CA SER A 230 -1.88 -14.19 6.53
C SER A 230 -2.82 -14.67 5.42
N HIS A 231 -3.87 -13.89 5.11
CA HIS A 231 -4.82 -14.21 4.06
C HIS A 231 -4.21 -14.10 2.66
N MET A 232 -3.27 -13.18 2.42
CA MET A 232 -2.51 -13.15 1.18
C MET A 232 -1.71 -14.44 0.96
N ARG A 233 -1.08 -14.97 2.01
CA ARG A 233 -0.37 -16.25 1.95
C ARG A 233 -1.32 -17.42 1.71
N GLN A 234 -2.43 -17.47 2.43
CA GLN A 234 -3.48 -18.48 2.21
C GLN A 234 -4.05 -18.43 0.79
N LEU A 235 -4.21 -17.24 0.20
CA LEU A 235 -4.64 -17.09 -1.19
C LEU A 235 -3.61 -17.69 -2.16
N GLN A 236 -2.31 -17.42 -1.95
CA GLN A 236 -1.24 -17.99 -2.78
C GLN A 236 -1.07 -19.51 -2.59
N GLU A 237 -1.39 -20.03 -1.41
CA GLU A 237 -1.40 -21.47 -1.07
C GLU A 237 -2.75 -22.14 -1.38
N GLU A 238 -3.68 -21.42 -2.03
CA GLU A 238 -5.04 -21.87 -2.39
C GLU A 238 -5.82 -22.44 -1.19
N GLN A 239 -5.80 -21.77 -0.05
CA GLN A 239 -6.49 -22.20 1.17
C GLN A 239 -7.77 -21.43 1.46
N LEU A 240 -8.05 -20.37 0.69
CA LEU A 240 -9.27 -19.58 0.83
C LEU A 240 -10.42 -20.19 0.02
N ARG A 241 -11.61 -20.16 0.62
CA ARG A 241 -12.88 -20.50 -0.04
C ARG A 241 -13.77 -19.26 -0.12
N VAL A 242 -14.64 -19.24 -1.11
CA VAL A 242 -15.69 -18.22 -1.27
C VAL A 242 -17.05 -18.92 -1.24
N SER A 243 -18.00 -18.37 -0.50
CA SER A 243 -19.38 -18.83 -0.50
C SER A 243 -20.36 -17.67 -0.70
N MET A 244 -21.52 -17.98 -1.26
CA MET A 244 -22.57 -17.01 -1.59
C MET A 244 -23.87 -17.43 -0.91
N VAL A 245 -24.46 -16.52 -0.14
CA VAL A 245 -25.67 -16.75 0.66
C VAL A 245 -26.83 -15.94 0.08
N MET A 246 -27.96 -16.60 -0.16
CA MET A 246 -29.15 -16.00 -0.74
C MET A 246 -29.93 -15.13 0.26
N THR A 247 -30.71 -14.19 -0.27
CA THR A 247 -31.57 -13.30 0.53
C THR A 247 -32.86 -13.96 1.02
N ASP A 248 -33.26 -15.10 0.45
CA ASP A 248 -34.62 -15.66 0.60
C ASP A 248 -34.81 -16.63 1.79
N GLY A 249 -33.83 -16.76 2.68
CA GLY A 249 -33.93 -17.59 3.89
C GLY A 249 -33.98 -19.10 3.63
N ARG A 250 -33.93 -19.55 2.37
CA ARG A 250 -33.62 -20.94 2.02
C ARG A 250 -32.10 -21.11 2.13
N ARG A 251 -31.65 -22.21 2.75
CA ARG A 251 -30.21 -22.54 2.88
C ARG A 251 -29.62 -23.03 1.55
N GLU A 252 -29.82 -22.28 0.47
CA GLU A 252 -29.12 -22.49 -0.78
C GLU A 252 -27.81 -21.69 -0.69
N GLU A 253 -26.72 -22.39 -0.43
CA GLU A 253 -25.37 -21.84 -0.39
C GLU A 253 -24.56 -22.51 -1.49
N ILE A 254 -23.93 -21.73 -2.35
CA ILE A 254 -22.93 -22.21 -3.30
C ILE A 254 -21.54 -21.81 -2.80
N GLN A 255 -20.57 -22.71 -2.94
CA GLN A 255 -19.23 -22.52 -2.45
C GLN A 255 -18.19 -23.00 -3.46
N GLY A 256 -16.99 -22.40 -3.41
CA GLY A 256 -15.89 -22.73 -4.29
C GLY A 256 -14.53 -22.43 -3.67
N LYS A 257 -13.51 -23.20 -4.05
CA LYS A 257 -12.12 -22.95 -3.66
C LYS A 257 -11.53 -21.88 -4.58
N ILE A 258 -10.77 -20.93 -4.01
CA ILE A 258 -10.03 -19.94 -4.80
C ILE A 258 -8.69 -20.55 -5.21
N ILE A 259 -8.48 -20.69 -6.52
CA ILE A 259 -7.30 -21.33 -7.10
C ILE A 259 -6.55 -20.39 -8.05
N LYS A 260 -5.25 -20.62 -8.21
CA LYS A 260 -4.41 -19.86 -9.13
C LYS A 260 -4.27 -20.63 -10.43
N HIS A 261 -4.78 -20.09 -11.52
CA HIS A 261 -4.74 -20.76 -12.82
C HIS A 261 -3.99 -19.94 -13.87
N ARG A 262 -3.00 -20.55 -14.56
CA ARG A 262 -2.10 -19.85 -15.50
C ARG A 262 -2.85 -19.26 -16.72
N ALA A 263 -3.91 -19.91 -17.19
CA ALA A 263 -4.67 -19.44 -18.34
C ALA A 263 -5.47 -18.15 -18.10
N LEU A 264 -5.68 -17.73 -16.84
CA LEU A 264 -6.42 -16.49 -16.53
C LEU A 264 -5.76 -15.24 -17.09
N PHE A 265 -4.44 -15.27 -17.27
CA PHE A 265 -3.66 -14.17 -17.82
C PHE A 265 -4.02 -13.89 -19.30
N ALA A 266 -4.21 -14.95 -20.09
CA ALA A 266 -4.47 -14.84 -21.52
C ALA A 266 -5.96 -14.94 -21.90
N GLU A 267 -6.83 -15.30 -20.94
CA GLU A 267 -8.25 -15.49 -21.16
C GLU A 267 -8.91 -14.26 -21.80
N THR A 268 -9.53 -14.44 -22.98
CA THR A 268 -10.33 -13.40 -23.65
C THR A 268 -11.78 -13.80 -23.87
N PHE A 269 -12.08 -15.09 -23.83
CA PHE A 269 -13.44 -15.61 -23.90
C PHE A 269 -13.69 -16.54 -22.71
N SER A 270 -14.93 -16.61 -22.25
CA SER A 270 -15.32 -17.42 -21.10
C SER A 270 -16.71 -18.00 -21.29
N ALA A 271 -16.98 -19.15 -20.67
CA ALA A 271 -18.33 -19.68 -20.53
C ALA A 271 -18.58 -20.17 -19.10
N THR A 272 -19.81 -20.01 -18.61
CA THR A 272 -20.28 -20.66 -17.38
C THR A 272 -21.23 -21.77 -17.79
N LEU A 273 -20.95 -23.00 -17.34
CA LEU A 273 -21.67 -24.21 -17.73
C LEU A 273 -22.63 -24.59 -16.62
N THR A 274 -23.91 -24.71 -16.97
CA THR A 274 -24.97 -25.11 -16.05
C THR A 274 -25.61 -26.41 -16.52
N SER A 275 -26.08 -27.21 -15.58
CA SER A 275 -26.89 -28.40 -15.88
C SER A 275 -28.34 -28.01 -16.15
N GLU A 276 -29.01 -28.72 -17.06
CA GLU A 276 -30.44 -28.60 -17.26
C GLU A 276 -31.26 -29.21 -16.11
N GLU A 277 -30.70 -30.19 -15.40
CA GLU A 277 -31.35 -30.90 -14.30
C GLU A 277 -31.35 -30.08 -13.01
N GLU A 278 -32.52 -29.99 -12.36
CA GLU A 278 -32.67 -29.31 -11.08
C GLU A 278 -31.89 -30.05 -9.97
N ASN A 279 -31.18 -29.30 -9.13
CA ASN A 279 -30.40 -29.80 -8.00
C ASN A 279 -29.38 -30.89 -8.36
N SER A 280 -28.76 -30.78 -9.54
CA SER A 280 -27.65 -31.67 -9.91
C SER A 280 -26.35 -31.34 -9.13
N GLY A 281 -26.19 -30.09 -8.69
CA GLY A 281 -24.92 -29.59 -8.14
C GLY A 281 -23.78 -29.52 -9.16
N MET A 282 -24.08 -29.80 -10.42
CA MET A 282 -23.10 -29.87 -11.50
C MET A 282 -22.92 -28.50 -12.11
N GLY A 283 -21.67 -28.10 -12.26
CA GLY A 283 -21.31 -26.84 -12.88
C GLY A 283 -19.91 -26.89 -13.44
N GLY A 284 -19.62 -25.96 -14.34
CA GLY A 284 -18.28 -25.80 -14.87
C GLY A 284 -18.04 -24.39 -15.38
N ILE A 285 -16.77 -24.07 -15.61
CA ILE A 285 -16.34 -22.85 -16.26
C ILE A 285 -15.36 -23.21 -17.37
N ALA A 286 -15.48 -22.51 -18.49
CA ALA A 286 -14.53 -22.58 -19.59
C ALA A 286 -13.73 -21.28 -19.65
N MET A 287 -12.41 -21.39 -19.72
CA MET A 287 -11.48 -20.29 -19.99
C MET A 287 -10.93 -20.49 -21.40
N LEU A 288 -11.12 -19.52 -22.30
CA LEU A 288 -10.72 -19.67 -23.70
C LEU A 288 -9.87 -18.49 -24.19
N THR A 289 -8.90 -18.81 -25.04
CA THR A 289 -7.93 -17.87 -25.62
C THR A 289 -7.77 -18.13 -27.11
N LEU A 290 -8.03 -17.12 -27.93
CA LEU A 290 -7.80 -17.18 -29.38
C LEU A 290 -6.32 -16.85 -29.67
N SER A 291 -5.69 -17.53 -30.62
CA SER A 291 -4.32 -17.20 -31.06
C SER A 291 -4.26 -15.89 -31.84
N ASP A 292 -3.15 -15.16 -31.76
CA ASP A 292 -3.00 -13.83 -32.40
C ASP A 292 -2.87 -13.88 -33.93
N THR A 293 -2.28 -14.95 -34.44
CA THR A 293 -1.95 -15.16 -35.85
C THR A 293 -2.83 -16.23 -36.49
N GLU A 294 -2.91 -17.37 -35.83
CA GLU A 294 -3.63 -18.54 -36.29
C GLU A 294 -5.10 -18.47 -35.86
N ASN A 295 -5.93 -19.29 -36.49
CA ASN A 295 -7.34 -19.43 -36.13
C ASN A 295 -7.52 -20.55 -35.11
N ASN A 296 -6.65 -20.63 -34.10
CA ASN A 296 -6.73 -21.66 -33.08
C ASN A 296 -7.34 -21.08 -31.80
N LEU A 297 -8.20 -21.84 -31.15
CA LEU A 297 -8.83 -21.49 -29.88
C LEU A 297 -8.42 -22.51 -28.81
N HIS A 298 -7.55 -22.06 -27.92
CA HIS A 298 -7.14 -22.82 -26.75
C HIS A 298 -8.23 -22.69 -25.70
N PHE A 299 -8.63 -23.79 -25.08
CA PHE A 299 -9.62 -23.76 -24.00
C PHE A 299 -9.26 -24.70 -22.87
N ILE A 300 -9.71 -24.32 -21.67
CA ILE A 300 -9.57 -25.11 -20.45
C ILE A 300 -10.93 -25.14 -19.76
N LEU A 301 -11.37 -26.33 -19.37
CA LEU A 301 -12.59 -26.57 -18.62
C LEU A 301 -12.24 -26.94 -17.19
N LEU A 302 -12.85 -26.24 -16.25
CA LEU A 302 -12.87 -26.59 -14.83
C LEU A 302 -14.29 -27.02 -14.50
N MET A 303 -14.47 -28.23 -13.98
CA MET A 303 -15.79 -28.80 -13.75
C MET A 303 -15.87 -29.48 -12.41
N GLN A 304 -17.06 -29.49 -11.81
CA GLN A 304 -17.32 -30.19 -10.56
C GLN A 304 -18.61 -31.00 -10.66
N GLY A 305 -18.53 -32.27 -10.25
CA GLY A 305 -19.65 -33.21 -10.26
C GLY A 305 -19.81 -34.06 -11.53
N VAL A 306 -18.84 -34.09 -12.45
CA VAL A 306 -18.91 -34.80 -13.75
C VAL A 306 -17.79 -35.86 -13.86
N ILE A 307 -18.10 -37.14 -14.17
CA ILE A 307 -17.13 -38.22 -14.53
C ILE A 307 -17.84 -39.22 -15.49
N PRO A 308 -17.18 -39.87 -16.48
CA PRO A 308 -16.23 -39.39 -17.51
C PRO A 308 -16.96 -39.00 -18.83
N LEU A 309 -16.28 -38.31 -19.75
CA LEU A 309 -16.88 -37.49 -20.83
C LEU A 309 -17.04 -38.21 -22.19
N GLN A 310 -18.23 -38.09 -22.80
CA GLN A 310 -18.47 -38.29 -24.23
C GLN A 310 -19.67 -37.44 -24.69
N TYR A 311 -19.54 -36.71 -25.80
CA TYR A 311 -20.60 -35.87 -26.39
C TYR A 311 -21.21 -36.53 -27.64
N ARG A 312 -22.54 -36.46 -27.88
CA ARG A 312 -23.09 -36.69 -29.25
C ARG A 312 -24.34 -35.90 -29.70
N GLN A 313 -24.22 -35.46 -30.97
CA GLN A 313 -25.19 -35.19 -32.05
C GLN A 313 -25.81 -33.76 -32.24
N HIS A 314 -25.39 -33.15 -33.37
CA HIS A 314 -25.50 -31.73 -33.83
C HIS A 314 -24.41 -30.76 -33.30
N SER A 315 -23.15 -31.19 -33.18
CA SER A 315 -22.00 -30.31 -32.92
C SER A 315 -21.36 -29.76 -34.19
N LEU A 316 -20.75 -28.58 -34.07
CA LEU A 316 -19.81 -28.06 -35.08
C LEU A 316 -18.48 -28.82 -35.07
N ARG A 317 -17.99 -29.19 -33.87
CA ARG A 317 -16.76 -29.97 -33.63
C ARG A 317 -16.94 -30.88 -32.41
N GLU A 318 -16.25 -32.02 -32.37
CA GLU A 318 -16.38 -33.05 -31.33
C GLU A 318 -14.99 -33.51 -30.84
N ILE A 319 -14.81 -33.58 -29.52
CA ILE A 319 -13.57 -34.01 -28.85
C ILE A 319 -13.94 -35.05 -27.79
N HIS A 320 -13.16 -36.14 -27.71
CA HIS A 320 -13.31 -37.21 -26.72
C HIS A 320 -12.13 -37.17 -25.75
N ALA A 321 -12.41 -37.19 -24.44
CA ALA A 321 -11.37 -37.13 -23.43
C ALA A 321 -11.73 -37.90 -22.15
N ASN A 322 -10.76 -38.62 -21.59
CA ASN A 322 -10.92 -39.34 -20.33
C ASN A 322 -10.42 -38.46 -19.18
N VAL A 323 -11.35 -37.80 -18.49
CA VAL A 323 -11.05 -36.95 -17.33
C VAL A 323 -11.29 -37.73 -16.04
N THR A 324 -10.35 -37.63 -15.09
CA THR A 324 -10.43 -38.33 -13.81
C THR A 324 -10.90 -37.38 -12.70
N ALA A 325 -11.51 -37.91 -11.63
CA ALA A 325 -11.93 -37.10 -10.49
C ALA A 325 -10.77 -36.38 -9.76
N HIS A 326 -9.51 -36.79 -9.99
CA HIS A 326 -8.33 -36.22 -9.34
C HIS A 326 -7.71 -35.06 -10.14
N ASP A 327 -8.06 -34.93 -11.42
CA ASP A 327 -7.62 -33.84 -12.30
C ASP A 327 -8.84 -33.37 -13.11
N PRO A 328 -9.70 -32.51 -12.52
CA PRO A 328 -10.92 -32.03 -13.16
C PRO A 328 -10.63 -31.02 -14.28
N ASP A 329 -9.37 -30.63 -14.47
CA ASP A 329 -8.95 -29.65 -15.45
C ASP A 329 -8.75 -30.34 -16.80
N PHE A 330 -9.53 -29.95 -17.80
CA PHE A 330 -9.38 -30.44 -19.16
C PHE A 330 -8.93 -29.32 -20.08
N ALA A 331 -7.79 -29.49 -20.75
CA ALA A 331 -7.21 -28.50 -21.65
C ALA A 331 -7.07 -29.07 -23.07
N GLU A 332 -7.47 -28.30 -24.09
CA GLU A 332 -7.38 -28.72 -25.49
C GLU A 332 -7.31 -27.51 -26.45
N VAL A 333 -6.96 -27.76 -27.72
CA VAL A 333 -6.87 -26.73 -28.75
C VAL A 333 -7.79 -27.05 -29.93
N LEU A 334 -8.71 -26.13 -30.23
CA LEU A 334 -9.50 -26.16 -31.47
C LEU A 334 -8.70 -25.45 -32.57
N THR A 335 -8.07 -26.21 -33.46
CA THR A 335 -7.27 -25.66 -34.57
C THR A 335 -8.11 -25.26 -35.77
N ASP A 336 -7.63 -24.36 -36.61
CA ASP A 336 -8.23 -24.09 -37.94
C ASP A 336 -9.72 -23.68 -37.92
N LEU A 337 -10.11 -22.78 -37.03
CA LEU A 337 -11.47 -22.22 -37.00
C LEU A 337 -11.79 -21.53 -38.33
N ASN A 338 -12.94 -21.88 -38.92
CA ASN A 338 -13.41 -21.27 -40.15
C ASN A 338 -14.07 -19.90 -39.88
N SER A 339 -14.30 -19.11 -40.93
CA SER A 339 -14.86 -17.76 -40.82
C SER A 339 -16.24 -17.72 -40.16
N ARG A 340 -17.04 -18.79 -40.29
CA ARG A 340 -18.38 -18.89 -39.69
C ARG A 340 -18.30 -19.17 -38.19
N GLU A 341 -17.37 -20.04 -37.78
CA GLU A 341 -17.07 -20.32 -36.37
C GLU A 341 -16.54 -19.07 -35.66
N LEU A 342 -15.58 -18.36 -36.28
CA LEU A 342 -15.08 -17.08 -35.76
C LEU A 342 -16.18 -16.01 -35.66
N PHE A 343 -17.09 -15.98 -36.65
CA PHE A 343 -18.24 -15.08 -36.62
C PHE A 343 -19.18 -15.43 -35.45
N TRP A 344 -19.53 -16.70 -35.24
CA TRP A 344 -20.39 -17.08 -34.12
C TRP A 344 -19.72 -16.90 -32.75
N LEU A 345 -18.41 -17.10 -32.66
CA LEU A 345 -17.62 -16.82 -31.46
C LEU A 345 -17.72 -15.34 -31.09
N SER A 346 -17.58 -14.44 -32.07
CA SER A 346 -17.68 -13.01 -31.82
C SER A 346 -19.08 -12.56 -31.39
N ARG A 347 -20.11 -13.36 -31.69
CA ARG A 347 -21.52 -13.06 -31.38
C ARG A 347 -22.04 -13.65 -30.08
N GLY A 348 -21.23 -14.38 -29.34
CA GLY A 348 -21.72 -15.09 -28.17
C GLY A 348 -22.66 -16.25 -28.49
N GLN A 349 -22.62 -16.76 -29.74
CA GLN A 349 -23.58 -17.76 -30.24
C GLN A 349 -23.05 -19.19 -30.22
N LEU A 350 -21.75 -19.38 -29.97
CA LEU A 350 -21.18 -20.71 -29.79
C LEU A 350 -21.48 -21.22 -28.39
N GLN A 351 -22.00 -22.44 -28.30
CA GLN A 351 -22.26 -23.12 -27.06
C GLN A 351 -21.25 -24.25 -26.89
N ILE A 352 -20.65 -24.34 -25.70
CA ILE A 352 -19.89 -25.52 -25.29
C ILE A 352 -20.80 -26.41 -24.46
N VAL A 353 -20.76 -27.71 -24.76
CA VAL A 353 -21.60 -28.73 -24.12
C VAL A 353 -20.68 -29.85 -23.69
N VAL A 354 -20.84 -30.29 -22.45
CA VAL A 354 -20.10 -31.39 -21.86
C VAL A 354 -21.12 -32.43 -21.40
N GLU A 355 -20.90 -33.68 -21.78
CA GLU A 355 -21.80 -34.80 -21.53
C GLU A 355 -20.99 -36.03 -21.08
N THR A 356 -21.55 -36.87 -20.21
CA THR A 356 -20.89 -38.08 -19.69
C THR A 356 -21.31 -39.35 -20.40
N GLU A 357 -20.40 -40.32 -20.54
CA GLU A 357 -20.70 -41.66 -21.08
C GLU A 357 -21.28 -42.59 -20.00
N GLY A 358 -22.48 -43.15 -20.20
CA GLY A 358 -23.09 -44.10 -19.26
C GLY A 358 -24.60 -44.32 -19.39
N HIS A 359 -25.18 -45.05 -18.44
CA HIS A 359 -26.63 -45.34 -18.39
C HIS A 359 -27.49 -44.14 -17.98
N ASP A 360 -26.89 -43.08 -17.43
CA ASP A 360 -27.53 -41.83 -17.02
C ASP A 360 -26.64 -40.64 -17.44
N PRO A 361 -26.69 -40.22 -18.72
CA PRO A 361 -25.79 -39.20 -19.25
C PRO A 361 -26.10 -37.84 -18.63
N ARG A 362 -25.13 -37.29 -17.91
CA ARG A 362 -25.23 -35.95 -17.33
C ARG A 362 -24.71 -34.93 -18.32
N ARG A 363 -25.44 -33.82 -18.47
CA ARG A 363 -25.16 -32.76 -19.43
C ARG A 363 -25.05 -31.41 -18.76
N ILE A 364 -23.98 -30.68 -19.05
CA ILE A 364 -23.81 -29.26 -18.72
C ILE A 364 -23.51 -28.46 -19.99
N SER A 365 -23.99 -27.22 -20.06
CA SER A 365 -23.76 -26.38 -21.23
C SER A 365 -23.72 -24.89 -20.91
N GLY A 366 -23.08 -24.11 -21.78
CA GLY A 366 -23.01 -22.67 -21.66
C GLY A 366 -22.54 -21.99 -22.94
N PHE A 367 -22.96 -20.75 -23.15
CA PHE A 367 -22.54 -19.93 -24.29
C PHE A 367 -21.16 -19.32 -24.04
N ILE A 368 -20.32 -19.32 -25.06
CA ILE A 368 -18.99 -18.69 -25.06
C ILE A 368 -19.18 -17.23 -25.40
N THR A 369 -18.89 -16.34 -24.46
CA THR A 369 -18.92 -14.88 -24.67
C THR A 369 -17.54 -14.27 -24.44
N GLY A 370 -17.35 -13.00 -24.81
CA GLY A 370 -16.19 -12.23 -24.35
C GLY A 370 -16.08 -12.28 -22.82
N ARG A 371 -14.85 -12.27 -22.31
CA ARG A 371 -14.57 -12.31 -20.86
C ARG A 371 -15.29 -11.15 -20.16
N LYS A 372 -16.13 -11.48 -19.19
CA LYS A 372 -16.80 -10.49 -18.34
C LYS A 372 -15.93 -10.15 -17.13
N SER A 373 -15.83 -8.87 -16.81
CA SER A 373 -15.17 -8.37 -15.61
C SER A 373 -15.76 -7.03 -15.20
N CYS A 374 -15.57 -6.63 -13.95
CA CYS A 374 -15.87 -5.30 -13.44
C CYS A 374 -14.83 -4.25 -13.87
N ASP A 375 -13.77 -4.69 -14.56
CA ASP A 375 -12.73 -3.83 -15.09
C ASP A 375 -13.27 -2.90 -16.16
N THR A 376 -12.77 -1.68 -16.17
CA THR A 376 -13.17 -0.67 -17.14
C THR A 376 -12.20 -0.64 -18.31
N LEU A 377 -12.68 -0.86 -19.53
CA LEU A 377 -11.88 -0.62 -20.73
C LEU A 377 -11.84 0.87 -21.02
N GLN A 378 -10.67 1.47 -20.96
CA GLN A 378 -10.51 2.92 -21.05
C GLN A 378 -9.24 3.31 -21.81
N SER A 379 -9.20 4.54 -22.32
CA SER A 379 -8.04 5.10 -22.99
C SER A 379 -7.88 6.58 -22.70
N VAL A 380 -6.68 6.95 -22.25
CA VAL A 380 -6.22 8.34 -22.24
C VAL A 380 -5.42 8.57 -23.51
N MET A 381 -5.85 9.53 -24.31
CA MET A 381 -5.16 9.94 -25.53
C MET A 381 -4.37 11.21 -25.27
N SER A 382 -3.09 11.21 -25.65
CA SER A 382 -2.22 12.37 -25.54
C SER A 382 -1.55 12.68 -26.86
N SER A 383 -1.10 13.93 -26.99
CA SER A 383 -0.30 14.34 -28.15
C SER A 383 1.11 13.74 -28.11
N GLY A 384 1.60 13.34 -26.93
CA GLY A 384 2.88 12.65 -26.77
C GLY A 384 2.91 11.22 -27.30
N ASP A 385 1.76 10.54 -27.27
CA ASP A 385 1.62 9.16 -27.74
C ASP A 385 1.16 9.06 -29.21
N ALA A 386 0.93 10.21 -29.87
CA ALA A 386 0.65 10.28 -31.29
C ALA A 386 1.78 9.63 -32.12
N LEU A 387 1.46 9.18 -33.34
CA LEU A 387 2.45 8.56 -34.25
C LEU A 387 3.63 9.49 -34.51
N THR A 388 3.35 10.79 -34.59
CA THR A 388 4.31 11.89 -34.58
C THR A 388 4.11 12.67 -33.29
N PRO A 389 4.94 12.47 -32.25
CA PRO A 389 4.73 13.11 -30.95
C PRO A 389 4.71 14.64 -31.04
N LEU A 390 3.64 15.23 -30.49
CA LEU A 390 3.35 16.66 -30.50
C LEU A 390 3.21 17.20 -29.07
N LYS A 391 3.25 18.53 -28.93
CA LYS A 391 3.01 19.26 -27.67
C LYS A 391 1.89 20.27 -27.85
N THR A 392 0.67 19.80 -28.11
CA THR A 392 -0.49 20.68 -28.30
C THR A 392 -1.18 21.02 -26.99
N GLY A 393 -1.03 20.18 -25.95
CA GLY A 393 -1.76 20.32 -24.69
C GLY A 393 -3.22 19.87 -24.78
N ALA A 394 -3.62 19.24 -25.88
CA ALA A 394 -4.92 18.62 -26.08
C ALA A 394 -4.97 17.22 -25.44
N VAL A 395 -6.18 16.75 -25.15
CA VAL A 395 -6.41 15.45 -24.51
C VAL A 395 -7.63 14.77 -25.10
N GLY A 396 -7.59 13.46 -25.17
CA GLY A 396 -8.76 12.63 -25.42
C GLY A 396 -8.97 11.64 -24.28
N SER A 397 -10.22 11.32 -24.02
CA SER A 397 -10.65 10.36 -23.00
C SER A 397 -11.68 9.42 -23.61
N ALA A 398 -11.54 8.12 -23.44
CA ALA A 398 -12.48 7.14 -23.96
C ALA A 398 -12.77 6.02 -22.96
N ILE A 399 -14.01 5.53 -22.98
CA ILE A 399 -14.46 4.32 -22.29
C ILE A 399 -15.12 3.40 -23.31
N PHE A 400 -14.93 2.09 -23.12
CA PHE A 400 -15.49 1.04 -23.95
C PHE A 400 -16.22 0.01 -23.09
N SER A 401 -17.31 -0.55 -23.60
CA SER A 401 -18.03 -1.67 -22.98
C SER A 401 -18.34 -2.74 -24.02
N LEU A 402 -17.94 -3.97 -23.75
CA LEU A 402 -18.17 -5.11 -24.63
C LEU A 402 -19.39 -5.90 -24.15
N ARG A 403 -20.43 -5.95 -24.97
CA ARG A 403 -21.64 -6.76 -24.71
C ARG A 403 -21.41 -8.24 -25.06
N ASP A 404 -22.23 -9.11 -24.47
CA ASP A 404 -22.23 -10.56 -24.70
C ASP A 404 -22.36 -10.95 -26.18
N ASN A 405 -23.08 -10.14 -26.96
CA ASN A 405 -23.32 -10.36 -28.39
C ASN A 405 -22.19 -9.84 -29.31
N GLY A 406 -21.06 -9.40 -28.73
CA GLY A 406 -19.91 -8.83 -29.44
C GLY A 406 -20.06 -7.38 -29.89
N THR A 407 -21.09 -6.67 -29.42
CA THR A 407 -21.24 -5.24 -29.68
C THR A 407 -20.33 -4.46 -28.76
N LEU A 408 -19.54 -3.54 -29.31
CA LEU A 408 -18.70 -2.62 -28.55
C LEU A 408 -19.38 -1.27 -28.46
N ASP A 409 -19.84 -0.92 -27.27
CA ASP A 409 -20.27 0.43 -26.95
C ASP A 409 -19.04 1.29 -26.65
N TYR A 410 -19.01 2.50 -27.18
CA TYR A 410 -17.91 3.44 -26.96
C TYR A 410 -18.43 4.83 -26.65
N GLN A 411 -17.70 5.50 -25.76
CA GLN A 411 -17.87 6.90 -25.46
C GLN A 411 -16.50 7.56 -25.50
N VAL A 412 -16.35 8.59 -26.31
CA VAL A 412 -15.08 9.31 -26.50
C VAL A 412 -15.33 10.79 -26.32
N GLN A 413 -14.46 11.47 -25.58
CA GLN A 413 -14.44 12.91 -25.41
C GLN A 413 -13.08 13.45 -25.80
N VAL A 414 -13.08 14.50 -26.61
CA VAL A 414 -11.88 15.21 -27.06
C VAL A 414 -11.97 16.63 -26.54
N ALA A 415 -10.87 17.15 -26.01
CA ALA A 415 -10.84 18.45 -25.38
C ALA A 415 -9.49 19.15 -25.59
N GLY A 416 -9.52 20.48 -25.78
CA GLY A 416 -8.32 21.31 -25.89
C GLY A 416 -7.60 21.26 -27.25
N VAL A 417 -8.24 20.71 -28.29
CA VAL A 417 -7.70 20.70 -29.67
C VAL A 417 -7.75 22.10 -30.30
N SER A 418 -6.74 22.43 -31.11
CA SER A 418 -6.60 23.74 -31.78
C SER A 418 -7.41 23.86 -33.08
N SER A 419 -7.72 22.74 -33.72
CA SER A 419 -8.43 22.68 -35.00
C SER A 419 -9.55 21.63 -34.99
N ASP A 420 -10.43 21.70 -35.99
CA ASP A 420 -11.59 20.83 -36.08
C ASP A 420 -11.17 19.35 -36.18
N VAL A 421 -11.88 18.49 -35.44
CA VAL A 421 -11.68 17.04 -35.50
C VAL A 421 -12.25 16.52 -36.82
N VAL A 422 -11.40 15.88 -37.62
CA VAL A 422 -11.74 15.34 -38.95
C VAL A 422 -11.84 13.82 -38.96
N GLY A 423 -11.35 13.14 -37.93
CA GLY A 423 -11.40 11.69 -37.86
C GLY A 423 -11.21 11.12 -36.46
N VAL A 424 -11.99 10.09 -36.12
CA VAL A 424 -11.83 9.27 -34.91
C VAL A 424 -11.86 7.80 -35.30
N THR A 425 -10.76 7.10 -35.06
CA THR A 425 -10.55 5.73 -35.55
C THR A 425 -9.97 4.81 -34.48
N ILE A 426 -10.42 3.56 -34.45
CA ILE A 426 -9.82 2.48 -33.65
C ILE A 426 -8.87 1.70 -34.55
N GLU A 427 -7.64 1.50 -34.07
CA GLU A 427 -6.52 0.99 -34.85
C GLU A 427 -5.71 -0.07 -34.11
N MET A 428 -4.93 -0.84 -34.85
CA MET A 428 -3.86 -1.66 -34.30
C MET A 428 -2.55 -0.85 -34.20
N LYS A 429 -1.57 -1.41 -33.47
CA LYS A 429 -0.19 -0.92 -33.56
C LYS A 429 0.28 -1.01 -35.03
N PRO A 430 0.85 0.06 -35.60
CA PRO A 430 1.28 0.06 -36.99
C PRO A 430 2.42 -0.96 -37.22
N ARG A 431 2.29 -1.79 -38.27
CA ARG A 431 3.31 -2.80 -38.65
C ARG A 431 4.52 -2.21 -39.37
N GLN A 432 4.39 -1.02 -39.96
CA GLN A 432 5.44 -0.26 -40.62
C GLN A 432 5.40 1.18 -40.10
N ARG A 433 6.57 1.83 -39.94
CA ARG A 433 6.62 3.28 -39.67
C ARG A 433 5.90 3.99 -40.82
N SER A 434 4.83 4.73 -40.52
CA SER A 434 3.96 5.53 -41.40
C SER A 434 2.67 4.91 -41.96
N LYS A 435 2.43 3.58 -41.87
CA LYS A 435 1.16 3.01 -42.36
C LYS A 435 0.18 2.72 -41.21
N ARG A 436 -0.87 3.55 -41.10
CA ARG A 436 -1.98 3.34 -40.16
C ARG A 436 -2.72 2.04 -40.49
N SER A 437 -3.07 1.29 -39.45
CA SER A 437 -3.84 0.04 -39.56
C SER A 437 -5.21 0.25 -38.92
N VAL A 438 -6.07 1.00 -39.62
CA VAL A 438 -7.41 1.34 -39.17
C VAL A 438 -8.30 0.10 -39.23
N LEU A 439 -8.93 -0.22 -38.10
CA LEU A 439 -9.91 -1.30 -38.01
C LEU A 439 -11.34 -0.76 -38.15
N TYR A 440 -11.64 0.29 -37.40
CA TYR A 440 -12.97 0.87 -37.31
C TYR A 440 -12.89 2.39 -37.38
N ASP A 441 -13.76 2.97 -38.19
CA ASP A 441 -13.94 4.42 -38.31
C ASP A 441 -15.25 4.81 -37.63
N VAL A 442 -15.16 5.59 -36.56
CA VAL A 442 -16.30 6.05 -35.75
C VAL A 442 -16.53 7.55 -35.92
N THR A 443 -15.93 8.17 -36.94
CA THR A 443 -16.01 9.60 -37.21
C THR A 443 -17.46 10.06 -37.47
N ALA A 444 -18.29 9.18 -38.04
CA ALA A 444 -19.69 9.52 -38.35
C ALA A 444 -20.53 9.87 -37.11
N ASP A 445 -20.15 9.36 -35.94
CA ASP A 445 -20.86 9.59 -34.67
C ASP A 445 -20.29 10.81 -33.89
N PHE A 446 -19.33 11.55 -34.48
CA PHE A 446 -18.70 12.68 -33.81
C PHE A 446 -19.61 13.91 -33.79
N VAL A 447 -19.88 14.39 -32.59
CA VAL A 447 -20.59 15.64 -32.33
C VAL A 447 -19.57 16.68 -31.89
N ALA A 448 -19.34 17.68 -32.75
CA ALA A 448 -18.39 18.75 -32.48
C ALA A 448 -18.83 19.67 -31.33
N ALA A 449 -17.86 20.15 -30.56
CA ALA A 449 -18.06 21.15 -29.51
C ALA A 449 -16.94 22.21 -29.58
N PRO A 450 -17.10 23.40 -28.97
CA PRO A 450 -16.03 24.39 -28.90
C PRO A 450 -14.76 23.80 -28.28
N ALA A 451 -13.64 23.81 -29.02
CA ALA A 451 -12.36 23.23 -28.63
C ALA A 451 -12.40 21.72 -28.29
N GLY A 452 -13.22 20.94 -29.02
CA GLY A 452 -13.32 19.49 -28.82
C GLY A 452 -14.56 18.84 -29.43
N GLY A 453 -15.07 17.82 -28.75
CA GLY A 453 -16.31 17.13 -29.13
C GLY A 453 -16.48 15.80 -28.43
N ARG A 454 -17.57 15.11 -28.75
CA ARG A 454 -17.91 13.81 -28.16
C ARG A 454 -18.34 12.83 -29.25
N VAL A 455 -17.95 11.58 -29.11
CA VAL A 455 -18.45 10.44 -29.90
C VAL A 455 -19.16 9.50 -28.95
N VAL A 456 -20.39 9.12 -29.25
CA VAL A 456 -21.11 8.06 -28.52
C VAL A 456 -21.78 7.16 -29.54
N GLY A 457 -21.50 5.87 -29.48
CA GLY A 457 -22.04 4.92 -30.42
C GLY A 457 -21.80 3.47 -30.01
N SER A 458 -22.27 2.57 -30.87
CA SER A 458 -22.19 1.13 -30.67
C SER A 458 -21.78 0.44 -31.97
N TYR A 459 -20.68 -0.31 -31.93
CA TYR A 459 -20.21 -1.07 -33.09
C TYR A 459 -20.55 -2.56 -32.95
N GLY A 460 -21.63 -2.96 -33.61
CA GLY A 460 -22.16 -4.32 -33.55
C GLY A 460 -21.55 -5.29 -34.55
N ARG A 461 -20.32 -5.14 -35.06
CA ARG A 461 -19.71 -6.09 -36.03
C ARG A 461 -18.26 -6.43 -35.72
N MET A 462 -17.90 -6.53 -34.43
CA MET A 462 -16.53 -6.92 -34.09
C MET A 462 -16.22 -8.36 -34.48
N GLU A 463 -15.03 -8.57 -35.01
CA GLU A 463 -14.50 -9.91 -35.28
C GLU A 463 -13.93 -10.51 -33.98
N ALA A 464 -13.93 -11.83 -33.87
CA ALA A 464 -13.42 -12.51 -32.68
C ALA A 464 -11.96 -12.15 -32.38
N ARG A 465 -11.14 -11.96 -33.43
CA ARG A 465 -9.75 -11.51 -33.31
C ARG A 465 -9.64 -10.10 -32.74
N HIS A 466 -10.50 -9.17 -33.14
CA HIS A 466 -10.48 -7.81 -32.60
C HIS A 466 -10.99 -7.75 -31.15
N ILE A 467 -11.94 -8.60 -30.76
CA ILE A 467 -12.34 -8.77 -29.35
C ILE A 467 -11.17 -9.29 -28.52
N HIS A 468 -10.46 -10.30 -29.03
CA HIS A 468 -9.25 -10.83 -28.39
C HIS A 468 -8.21 -9.72 -28.18
N MET A 469 -7.86 -8.98 -29.23
CA MET A 469 -6.91 -7.86 -29.16
C MET A 469 -7.36 -6.75 -28.21
N LEU A 470 -8.65 -6.41 -28.17
CA LEU A 470 -9.21 -5.42 -27.26
C LEU A 470 -8.98 -5.84 -25.79
N LEU A 471 -9.32 -7.08 -25.46
CA LEU A 471 -9.22 -7.61 -24.10
C LEU A 471 -7.78 -7.94 -23.66
N GLN A 472 -6.83 -7.96 -24.62
CA GLN A 472 -5.38 -8.05 -24.43
C GLN A 472 -4.68 -6.67 -24.44
N ASN A 473 -5.44 -5.57 -24.47
CA ASN A 473 -4.92 -4.20 -24.47
C ASN A 473 -4.07 -3.86 -25.72
N GLU A 474 -4.32 -4.48 -26.87
CA GLU A 474 -3.50 -4.30 -28.09
C GLU A 474 -4.06 -3.27 -29.08
N LEU A 475 -5.28 -2.78 -28.84
CA LEU A 475 -5.93 -1.78 -29.67
C LEU A 475 -5.61 -0.35 -29.21
N PHE A 476 -5.67 0.59 -30.16
CA PHE A 476 -5.43 2.00 -29.96
C PHE A 476 -6.61 2.80 -30.50
N ILE A 477 -6.84 3.97 -29.93
CA ILE A 477 -7.73 4.98 -30.50
C ILE A 477 -6.89 6.18 -30.95
N ASN A 478 -7.26 6.75 -32.10
CA ASN A 478 -6.57 7.85 -32.74
C ASN A 478 -7.57 8.94 -33.14
N VAL A 479 -7.22 10.19 -32.88
CA VAL A 479 -8.02 11.37 -33.24
C VAL A 479 -7.18 12.25 -34.16
N ALA A 480 -7.70 12.50 -35.36
CA ALA A 480 -7.12 13.37 -36.36
C ALA A 480 -7.84 14.71 -36.41
N THR A 481 -7.09 15.79 -36.57
CA THR A 481 -7.60 17.16 -36.70
C THR A 481 -7.22 17.75 -38.06
N ALA A 482 -7.83 18.87 -38.44
CA ALA A 482 -7.59 19.51 -39.74
C ALA A 482 -6.11 19.91 -39.92
N GLU A 483 -5.42 20.28 -38.84
CA GLU A 483 -3.97 20.57 -38.85
C GLU A 483 -3.12 19.29 -38.81
N HIS A 484 -3.62 18.21 -38.19
CA HIS A 484 -2.90 16.95 -38.00
C HIS A 484 -3.72 15.75 -38.50
N THR A 485 -3.73 15.57 -39.82
CA THR A 485 -4.55 14.56 -40.51
C THR A 485 -4.13 13.11 -40.23
N GLU A 486 -2.88 12.87 -39.85
CA GLU A 486 -2.37 11.54 -39.46
C GLU A 486 -2.77 11.15 -38.02
N GLY A 487 -3.15 12.12 -37.19
CA GLY A 487 -3.50 11.92 -35.78
C GLY A 487 -2.80 12.92 -34.88
N GLU A 488 -3.56 13.81 -34.24
CA GLU A 488 -3.05 14.71 -33.19
C GLU A 488 -2.94 13.98 -31.85
N LEU A 489 -3.92 13.13 -31.53
CA LEU A 489 -4.01 12.42 -30.26
C LEU A 489 -4.08 10.92 -30.50
N ARG A 490 -3.36 10.15 -29.69
CA ARG A 490 -3.42 8.69 -29.71
C ARG A 490 -3.36 8.15 -28.29
N GLY A 491 -4.07 7.06 -28.05
CA GLY A 491 -4.10 6.38 -26.76
C GLY A 491 -4.24 4.88 -26.93
N GLN A 492 -3.60 4.11 -26.07
CA GLN A 492 -3.80 2.66 -25.99
C GLN A 492 -5.09 2.37 -25.22
N ILE A 493 -5.91 1.44 -25.70
CA ILE A 493 -7.08 0.97 -24.97
C ILE A 493 -6.59 -0.06 -23.95
N ARG A 494 -6.79 0.21 -22.66
CA ARG A 494 -6.31 -0.62 -21.56
C ARG A 494 -7.43 -0.95 -20.58
N THR A 495 -7.33 -2.12 -19.95
CA THR A 495 -8.16 -2.50 -18.80
C THR A 495 -7.67 -1.82 -17.52
N LEU A 496 -8.54 -1.02 -16.91
CA LEU A 496 -8.37 -0.50 -15.57
C LEU A 496 -9.07 -1.42 -14.57
N LEU A 497 -8.33 -1.87 -13.56
CA LEU A 497 -8.86 -2.76 -12.54
C LEU A 497 -9.94 -2.05 -11.73
N TYR A 498 -11.04 -2.74 -11.43
CA TYR A 498 -12.09 -2.17 -10.58
C TYR A 498 -11.53 -1.72 -9.22
N SER A 499 -11.60 -0.41 -8.95
CA SER A 499 -11.05 0.22 -7.76
C SER A 499 -12.08 0.38 -6.64
N GLY A 500 -13.36 0.07 -6.88
CA GLY A 500 -14.46 0.23 -5.92
C GLY A 500 -15.22 1.56 -6.04
N LEU A 501 -14.88 2.44 -6.99
CA LEU A 501 -15.79 3.51 -7.44
C LEU A 501 -16.86 2.89 -8.35
N ASP A 502 -18.12 3.27 -8.17
CA ASP A 502 -19.20 2.85 -9.07
C ASP A 502 -19.35 3.81 -10.27
N SER A 503 -18.70 4.99 -10.23
CA SER A 503 -18.77 6.02 -11.28
C SER A 503 -18.21 5.60 -12.63
N HIS A 504 -17.49 4.47 -12.71
CA HIS A 504 -16.92 3.98 -13.96
C HIS A 504 -17.96 3.43 -14.95
N THR A 505 -19.21 3.24 -14.51
CA THR A 505 -20.20 2.47 -15.25
C THR A 505 -21.07 3.30 -16.19
N HIS A 506 -21.19 4.63 -15.97
CA HIS A 506 -22.17 5.44 -16.71
C HIS A 506 -21.68 6.83 -17.17
N GLU A 507 -20.58 7.37 -16.64
CA GLU A 507 -20.10 8.71 -16.96
C GLU A 507 -18.66 8.73 -17.49
N LEU A 508 -18.39 9.62 -18.44
CA LEU A 508 -17.04 9.85 -18.96
C LEU A 508 -16.17 10.54 -17.88
N PRO A 509 -14.91 10.11 -17.67
CA PRO A 509 -14.04 10.78 -16.73
C PRO A 509 -13.67 12.18 -17.22
N PHE A 510 -13.40 13.07 -16.28
CA PHE A 510 -13.07 14.46 -16.55
C PHE A 510 -11.72 14.55 -17.26
N PRO A 511 -11.65 15.11 -18.49
CA PRO A 511 -10.39 15.24 -19.22
C PRO A 511 -9.47 16.28 -18.55
N LEU A 512 -8.19 15.92 -18.40
CA LEU A 512 -7.12 16.77 -17.90
C LEU A 512 -6.21 17.18 -19.07
N ALA A 513 -6.23 18.46 -19.42
CA ALA A 513 -5.51 19.00 -20.58
C ALA A 513 -4.53 20.11 -20.16
N GLY A 514 -3.43 20.24 -20.90
CA GLY A 514 -2.51 21.38 -20.74
C GLY A 514 -3.17 22.70 -21.16
N GLN A 515 -4.07 22.64 -22.14
CA GLN A 515 -4.84 23.80 -22.62
C GLN A 515 -5.79 24.37 -21.55
N PHE A 516 -6.14 23.59 -20.52
CA PHE A 516 -7.00 24.04 -19.41
C PHE A 516 -6.22 24.64 -18.24
N VAL A 517 -4.89 24.59 -18.25
CA VAL A 517 -4.06 25.27 -17.26
C VAL A 517 -4.13 26.79 -17.51
N SER A 518 -4.01 27.59 -16.46
CA SER A 518 -3.96 29.06 -16.58
C SER A 518 -2.59 29.58 -16.13
N PRO A 519 -1.78 30.18 -17.04
CA PRO A 519 -1.97 30.23 -18.49
C PRO A 519 -1.82 28.85 -19.17
N PRO A 520 -2.35 28.65 -20.40
CA PRO A 520 -2.28 27.36 -21.11
C PRO A 520 -0.86 26.84 -21.29
N VAL A 521 -0.67 25.54 -21.06
CA VAL A 521 0.64 24.87 -21.14
C VAL A 521 0.66 23.91 -22.33
N ARG A 522 1.62 24.13 -23.24
CA ARG A 522 1.90 23.21 -24.35
C ARG A 522 2.72 22.03 -23.85
N THR A 523 2.03 20.99 -23.41
CA THR A 523 2.62 19.72 -22.98
C THR A 523 2.27 18.59 -23.95
N SER A 524 3.08 17.52 -23.92
CA SER A 524 2.77 16.22 -24.52
C SER A 524 1.86 15.37 -23.63
N ALA A 525 1.65 15.79 -22.38
CA ALA A 525 0.88 15.05 -21.39
C ALA A 525 -0.63 15.22 -21.58
N GLY A 526 -1.35 14.16 -21.24
CA GLY A 526 -2.80 14.13 -21.14
C GLY A 526 -3.22 13.26 -19.98
N GLY A 527 -4.41 13.48 -19.45
CA GLY A 527 -4.97 12.65 -18.39
C GLY A 527 -6.48 12.68 -18.38
N HIS A 528 -7.07 11.83 -17.54
CA HIS A 528 -8.45 12.01 -17.10
C HIS A 528 -8.57 11.63 -15.62
N ALA A 529 -9.69 12.01 -15.01
CA ALA A 529 -9.97 11.70 -13.62
C ALA A 529 -11.40 11.20 -13.43
N TRP A 530 -11.56 10.09 -12.73
CA TRP A 530 -12.81 9.74 -12.06
C TRP A 530 -12.83 10.34 -10.67
N VAL A 531 -13.95 10.96 -10.33
CA VAL A 531 -14.14 11.59 -9.05
C VAL A 531 -15.57 11.32 -8.61
N SER A 532 -15.76 10.86 -7.39
CA SER A 532 -17.08 10.66 -6.80
C SER A 532 -17.06 11.03 -5.31
N VAL A 533 -18.22 11.41 -4.79
CA VAL A 533 -18.42 11.68 -3.36
C VAL A 533 -19.33 10.60 -2.80
N ASP A 534 -18.88 9.92 -1.74
CA ASP A 534 -19.69 8.87 -1.09
C ASP A 534 -20.74 9.47 -0.13
N GLU A 535 -21.66 8.63 0.38
CA GLU A 535 -22.69 9.05 1.35
C GLU A 535 -22.11 9.60 2.67
N ARG A 536 -20.83 9.34 2.95
CA ARG A 536 -20.10 9.86 4.12
C ARG A 536 -19.34 11.14 3.77
N CYS A 537 -19.58 11.71 2.60
CA CYS A 537 -18.94 12.90 2.07
C CYS A 537 -17.40 12.79 1.98
N HIS A 538 -16.87 11.60 1.69
CA HIS A 538 -15.49 11.43 1.27
C HIS A 538 -15.37 11.51 -0.25
N LEU A 539 -14.32 12.17 -0.72
CA LEU A 539 -14.00 12.28 -2.15
C LEU A 539 -13.12 11.09 -2.54
N HIS A 540 -13.63 10.22 -3.37
CA HIS A 540 -12.85 9.17 -4.01
C HIS A 540 -12.38 9.66 -5.36
N TYR A 541 -11.09 9.51 -5.65
CA TYR A 541 -10.52 9.92 -6.93
C TYR A 541 -9.61 8.84 -7.50
N GLU A 542 -9.64 8.73 -8.81
CA GLU A 542 -8.75 7.90 -9.60
C GLU A 542 -8.34 8.67 -10.86
N ILE A 543 -7.05 8.92 -11.00
CA ILE A 543 -6.47 9.77 -12.03
C ILE A 543 -5.54 8.89 -12.85
N THR A 544 -5.73 8.87 -14.18
CA THR A 544 -4.82 8.23 -15.12
C THR A 544 -4.20 9.29 -16.02
N VAL A 545 -2.88 9.24 -16.18
CA VAL A 545 -2.08 10.20 -16.93
C VAL A 545 -1.12 9.49 -17.86
N THR A 546 -0.86 10.09 -19.01
CA THR A 546 0.17 9.64 -19.96
C THR A 546 0.93 10.86 -20.49
N GLY A 547 2.10 10.61 -21.09
CA GLY A 547 2.91 11.66 -21.72
C GLY A 547 3.56 12.66 -20.75
N LEU A 548 3.51 12.42 -19.43
CA LEU A 548 4.26 13.18 -18.43
C LEU A 548 5.77 12.97 -18.67
N GLY A 549 6.51 14.08 -18.76
CA GLY A 549 7.89 14.14 -19.27
C GLY A 549 8.77 12.93 -18.94
N LYS A 550 9.00 12.08 -19.95
CA LYS A 550 10.06 11.06 -19.93
C LYS A 550 11.40 11.80 -20.07
N SER A 551 11.99 12.26 -18.96
CA SER A 551 13.36 12.76 -19.00
C SER A 551 14.27 11.60 -19.41
N HIS A 552 14.85 11.68 -20.61
CA HIS A 552 15.82 10.73 -21.16
C HIS A 552 17.15 10.67 -20.37
N GLU A 553 17.24 11.28 -19.19
CA GLU A 553 18.38 11.13 -18.29
C GLU A 553 18.11 9.99 -17.31
N VAL A 554 18.51 8.80 -17.74
CA VAL A 554 18.84 7.67 -16.88
C VAL A 554 20.03 8.11 -16.02
N THR A 555 19.77 8.88 -14.96
CA THR A 555 20.64 9.04 -13.79
C THR A 555 19.96 9.94 -12.75
N VAL A 556 19.94 9.45 -11.50
CA VAL A 556 19.59 10.13 -10.25
C VAL A 556 18.09 10.19 -9.87
N ASN A 557 17.63 9.13 -9.18
CA ASN A 557 16.83 9.14 -7.95
C ASN A 557 16.13 10.46 -7.51
N ALA A 558 15.24 11.03 -8.33
CA ALA A 558 14.32 12.08 -7.92
C ALA A 558 12.91 11.51 -7.92
N HIS A 559 12.44 11.21 -6.71
CA HIS A 559 11.34 10.33 -6.47
C HIS A 559 9.97 11.07 -6.54
N LEU A 560 9.48 11.56 -7.70
CA LEU A 560 8.04 11.86 -7.91
C LEU A 560 7.74 12.21 -9.38
N HIS A 561 6.71 11.63 -10.01
CA HIS A 561 6.33 11.96 -11.40
C HIS A 561 5.22 13.03 -11.50
N GLY A 562 4.48 13.32 -10.42
CA GLY A 562 3.49 14.39 -10.40
C GLY A 562 2.86 14.62 -9.03
N LEU A 563 2.29 15.81 -8.84
CA LEU A 563 1.50 16.24 -7.69
C LEU A 563 0.07 16.51 -8.16
N ALA A 564 -0.89 15.74 -7.66
CA ALA A 564 -2.30 15.98 -7.92
C ALA A 564 -2.88 16.92 -6.85
N GLU A 565 -3.45 18.02 -7.29
CA GLU A 565 -4.04 19.06 -6.45
C GLU A 565 -5.50 19.27 -6.83
N ILE A 566 -6.37 19.53 -5.85
CA ILE A 566 -7.72 20.01 -6.06
C ILE A 566 -7.80 21.48 -5.62
N GLY A 567 -8.47 22.31 -6.39
CA GLY A 567 -8.60 23.74 -6.09
C GLY A 567 -9.89 24.36 -6.62
N GLU A 568 -10.12 25.60 -6.23
CA GLU A 568 -11.31 26.37 -6.53
C GLU A 568 -11.00 27.47 -7.55
N MET A 569 -11.89 27.69 -8.52
CA MET A 569 -11.76 28.77 -9.48
C MET A 569 -12.43 30.03 -8.91
N GLU A 570 -11.68 31.14 -8.80
CA GLU A 570 -12.11 32.52 -8.42
C GLU A 570 -11.83 33.07 -7.01
N SER A 571 -10.87 32.54 -6.24
CA SER A 571 -10.33 33.30 -5.09
C SER A 571 -8.90 33.76 -5.38
N ASN A 572 -8.61 35.05 -5.16
CA ASN A 572 -7.26 35.63 -5.18
C ASN A 572 -6.31 35.03 -4.10
N THR A 573 -6.75 33.97 -3.44
CA THR A 573 -6.01 33.16 -2.48
C THR A 573 -5.94 31.72 -3.00
N ASN A 574 -4.72 31.19 -3.16
CA ASN A 574 -4.44 29.84 -3.69
C ASN A 574 -4.88 28.75 -2.69
N HIS A 575 -6.18 28.54 -2.48
CA HIS A 575 -6.69 27.39 -1.73
C HIS A 575 -6.61 26.14 -2.62
N LYS A 576 -5.41 25.58 -2.74
CA LYS A 576 -5.15 24.28 -3.34
C LYS A 576 -4.91 23.26 -2.24
N ARG A 577 -5.55 22.10 -2.33
CA ARG A 577 -5.31 20.97 -1.45
C ARG A 577 -4.60 19.87 -2.22
N LEU A 578 -3.50 19.38 -1.68
CA LEU A 578 -2.80 18.23 -2.24
C LEU A 578 -3.68 16.98 -2.05
N LEU A 579 -3.95 16.27 -3.14
CA LEU A 579 -4.58 14.95 -3.10
C LEU A 579 -3.53 13.89 -2.79
N THR A 580 -2.52 13.78 -3.66
CA THR A 580 -1.40 12.85 -3.49
C THR A 580 -0.24 13.20 -4.41
N GLY A 581 0.97 12.80 -4.03
CA GLY A 581 2.10 12.67 -4.95
C GLY A 581 2.18 11.24 -5.46
N PHE A 582 2.50 11.05 -6.74
CA PHE A 582 2.54 9.72 -7.34
C PHE A 582 3.68 9.53 -8.36
N TYR A 583 3.90 8.25 -8.69
CA TYR A 583 4.88 7.78 -9.67
C TYR A 583 4.17 6.95 -10.72
N GLY A 584 4.62 7.04 -11.96
CA GLY A 584 4.00 6.32 -13.08
C GLY A 584 2.74 7.02 -13.61
N GLU A 585 1.82 6.21 -14.13
CA GLU A 585 0.69 6.65 -14.96
C GLU A 585 -0.63 6.78 -14.17
N GLN A 586 -0.66 6.46 -12.87
CA GLN A 586 -1.90 6.40 -12.09
C GLN A 586 -1.74 6.97 -10.68
N ALA A 587 -2.80 7.63 -10.21
CA ALA A 587 -2.93 8.12 -8.84
C ALA A 587 -4.35 7.88 -8.34
N GLN A 588 -4.50 7.25 -7.17
CA GLN A 588 -5.81 6.99 -6.58
C GLN A 588 -5.79 7.27 -5.09
N GLY A 589 -6.94 7.56 -4.51
CA GLY A 589 -7.04 7.79 -3.08
C GLY A 589 -8.43 8.22 -2.63
N VAL A 590 -8.53 8.41 -1.31
CA VAL A 590 -9.75 8.88 -0.65
C VAL A 590 -9.39 10.08 0.20
N LEU A 591 -9.95 11.24 -0.13
CA LEU A 591 -9.79 12.45 0.65
C LEU A 591 -10.94 12.58 1.65
N LYS A 592 -10.59 12.59 2.93
CA LYS A 592 -11.51 12.80 4.05
C LYS A 592 -11.49 14.27 4.50
N ASP A 593 -12.50 14.65 5.28
CA ASP A 593 -12.61 15.99 5.88
C ASP A 593 -12.60 17.10 4.82
N LEU A 594 -13.50 17.01 3.85
CA LEU A 594 -13.69 18.05 2.83
C LEU A 594 -14.37 19.27 3.46
N SER A 595 -13.87 20.47 3.15
CA SER A 595 -14.56 21.70 3.52
C SER A 595 -15.89 21.81 2.78
N VAL A 596 -16.91 22.37 3.44
CA VAL A 596 -18.22 22.66 2.84
C VAL A 596 -18.09 23.51 1.58
N GLU A 597 -17.14 24.44 1.58
CA GLU A 597 -16.87 25.29 0.41
C GLU A 597 -16.39 24.49 -0.81
N LEU A 598 -15.41 23.60 -0.62
CA LEU A 598 -14.96 22.68 -1.67
C LEU A 598 -16.10 21.76 -2.17
N LEU A 599 -16.96 21.26 -1.29
CA LEU A 599 -18.13 20.45 -1.67
C LEU A 599 -19.12 21.25 -2.54
N ARG A 600 -19.35 22.53 -2.20
CA ARG A 600 -20.13 23.47 -3.00
C ARG A 600 -19.47 23.76 -4.35
N HIS A 601 -18.15 23.86 -4.41
CA HIS A 601 -17.42 24.03 -5.66
C HIS A 601 -17.47 22.78 -6.54
N LEU A 602 -17.45 21.58 -5.95
CA LEU A 602 -17.68 20.33 -6.65
C LEU A 602 -19.09 20.27 -7.23
N ASP A 603 -20.11 20.63 -6.46
CA ASP A 603 -21.51 20.63 -6.88
C ASP A 603 -21.78 21.67 -7.98
N LYS A 604 -21.30 22.91 -7.82
CA LYS A 604 -21.42 23.95 -8.87
C LYS A 604 -20.48 23.73 -10.07
N GLY A 605 -19.63 22.72 -10.00
CA GLY A 605 -18.64 22.43 -11.03
C GLY A 605 -17.61 23.54 -11.22
N THR A 606 -17.25 24.27 -10.18
CA THR A 606 -16.21 25.33 -10.21
C THR A 606 -14.89 24.88 -9.60
N ALA A 607 -14.84 23.63 -9.12
CA ALA A 607 -13.61 22.96 -8.72
C ALA A 607 -12.81 22.46 -9.94
N PHE A 608 -11.51 22.29 -9.76
CA PHE A 608 -10.63 21.67 -10.74
C PHE A 608 -9.66 20.70 -10.07
N ILE A 609 -9.24 19.68 -10.83
CA ILE A 609 -8.06 18.87 -10.52
C ILE A 609 -6.93 19.32 -11.42
N GLN A 610 -5.74 19.48 -10.84
CA GLN A 610 -4.52 19.82 -11.55
C GLN A 610 -3.42 18.83 -11.20
N VAL A 611 -2.70 18.36 -12.21
CA VAL A 611 -1.46 17.62 -12.02
C VAL A 611 -0.29 18.55 -12.35
N SER A 612 0.60 18.73 -11.39
CA SER A 612 1.81 19.55 -11.50
C SER A 612 3.04 18.65 -11.52
N THR A 613 4.07 19.01 -12.29
CA THR A 613 5.34 18.26 -12.34
C THR A 613 6.50 19.17 -11.98
N LYS A 614 7.70 18.60 -11.80
CA LYS A 614 8.93 19.39 -11.57
C LYS A 614 9.20 20.39 -12.70
N MET A 615 8.86 20.02 -13.94
CA MET A 615 9.03 20.88 -15.12
C MET A 615 7.94 21.95 -15.23
N ASN A 616 6.73 21.64 -14.76
CA ASN A 616 5.58 22.53 -14.80
C ASN A 616 4.97 22.69 -13.39
N PRO A 617 5.63 23.41 -12.46
CA PRO A 617 5.21 23.51 -11.05
C PRO A 617 3.92 24.32 -10.87
N ARG A 618 3.53 25.13 -11.86
CA ARG A 618 2.25 25.85 -11.86
C ARG A 618 1.08 25.01 -12.38
N GLY A 619 1.33 23.76 -12.79
CA GLY A 619 0.38 22.85 -13.42
C GLY A 619 0.86 22.44 -14.80
N GLU A 620 0.84 21.14 -15.08
CA GLU A 620 1.09 20.59 -16.41
C GLU A 620 -0.21 20.32 -17.16
N ILE A 621 -1.18 19.72 -16.47
CA ILE A 621 -2.52 19.42 -16.99
C ILE A 621 -3.57 19.76 -15.92
N ARG A 622 -4.73 20.27 -16.35
CA ARG A 622 -5.86 20.63 -15.47
C ARG A 622 -7.16 20.11 -16.07
N GLY A 623 -8.15 19.80 -15.25
CA GLY A 623 -9.52 19.55 -15.69
C GLY A 623 -10.52 20.09 -14.69
N ARG A 624 -11.59 20.68 -15.21
CA ARG A 624 -12.72 21.18 -14.42
C ARG A 624 -13.58 19.98 -14.03
N ILE A 625 -13.92 19.88 -12.75
CA ILE A 625 -14.70 18.76 -12.21
C ILE A 625 -16.05 19.24 -11.70
N HIS A 626 -17.08 18.48 -12.01
CA HIS A 626 -18.45 18.71 -11.55
C HIS A 626 -18.98 17.40 -11.00
N VAL A 627 -19.15 17.34 -9.69
CA VAL A 627 -19.59 16.14 -8.99
C VAL A 627 -20.79 16.53 -8.14
N PRO A 628 -22.02 16.28 -8.65
CA PRO A 628 -23.24 16.52 -7.90
C PRO A 628 -23.17 15.80 -6.56
N ASN A 629 -23.48 16.50 -5.47
CA ASN A 629 -23.46 15.91 -4.15
C ASN A 629 -24.53 16.52 -3.24
N SER A 630 -25.19 15.67 -2.45
CA SER A 630 -26.16 16.10 -1.43
C SER A 630 -25.50 16.47 -0.10
N CYS A 631 -24.17 16.59 -0.09
CA CYS A 631 -23.40 16.90 1.11
C CYS A 631 -23.54 18.37 1.54
N GLU A 632 -24.20 19.22 0.74
CA GLU A 632 -24.48 20.63 1.07
C GLU A 632 -25.25 20.81 2.40
N PHE A 633 -25.83 19.75 2.98
CA PHE A 633 -26.55 19.81 4.27
C PHE A 633 -26.25 18.64 5.24
N GLY A 634 -25.00 18.18 5.30
CA GLY A 634 -24.54 17.07 6.17
C GLY A 634 -24.31 17.39 7.67
N SER A 635 -24.84 18.49 8.20
CA SER A 635 -25.02 18.68 9.65
C SER A 635 -26.31 19.42 9.93
N ARG A 636 -27.44 18.79 9.58
CA ARG A 636 -28.71 18.96 10.29
C ARG A 636 -29.50 17.66 10.27
N GLY A 637 -29.05 16.72 11.11
CA GLY A 637 -29.98 16.02 11.99
C GLY A 637 -30.15 16.88 13.24
N GLU A 638 -31.32 17.52 13.36
CA GLU A 638 -31.82 18.38 14.45
C GLU A 638 -31.30 19.84 14.55
N VAL A 639 -31.93 20.69 13.72
CA VAL A 639 -32.44 22.06 13.96
C VAL A 639 -32.05 22.70 15.30
N VAL A 640 -31.33 23.83 15.33
CA VAL A 640 -31.94 25.19 15.34
C VAL A 640 -31.21 26.18 14.42
N GLU A 641 -32.02 26.99 13.73
CA GLU A 641 -31.77 28.16 12.85
C GLU A 641 -30.62 29.06 13.35
N GLU A 642 -29.55 29.28 12.57
CA GLU A 642 -29.39 30.32 11.53
C GLU A 642 -29.75 31.75 11.98
N ALA A 643 -28.71 32.56 12.22
CA ALA A 643 -28.65 33.94 11.76
C ALA A 643 -27.18 34.40 11.67
N GLU A 644 -26.74 34.54 10.42
CA GLU A 644 -25.78 35.49 9.85
C GLU A 644 -25.04 36.45 10.79
N PHE A 645 -23.72 36.52 10.62
CA PHE A 645 -22.88 37.72 10.37
C PHE A 645 -21.43 37.31 10.67
N ASP A 646 -20.59 37.23 9.64
CA ASP A 646 -19.67 38.31 9.27
C ASP A 646 -18.41 38.32 10.14
N ASP A 647 -17.33 38.76 9.51
CA ASP A 647 -15.95 38.76 9.97
C ASP A 647 -15.73 39.56 11.27
N LEU A 648 -16.16 39.06 12.43
CA LEU A 648 -15.76 39.60 13.74
C LEU A 648 -15.75 38.49 14.81
N VAL A 649 -14.60 38.37 15.47
CA VAL A 649 -14.33 37.70 16.75
C VAL A 649 -15.60 37.40 17.60
N PHE A 650 -16.11 36.17 17.57
CA PHE A 650 -17.07 35.70 18.58
C PHE A 650 -16.37 34.79 19.59
N VAL A 651 -15.96 35.43 20.67
CA VAL A 651 -15.71 34.86 21.99
C VAL A 651 -16.83 33.87 22.31
N ARG A 652 -16.51 32.57 22.37
CA ARG A 652 -17.38 31.57 23.03
C ARG A 652 -17.78 32.16 24.39
N ASP A 653 -19.07 32.10 24.73
CA ASP A 653 -19.59 32.61 26.01
C ASP A 653 -18.67 32.16 27.17
N PRO A 654 -18.07 33.09 27.96
CA PRO A 654 -17.12 32.75 29.01
C PRO A 654 -17.65 31.71 30.01
N GLU A 655 -18.97 31.65 30.19
CA GLU A 655 -19.64 30.71 31.10
C GLU A 655 -19.77 29.28 30.54
N GLU A 656 -19.76 29.07 29.21
CA GLU A 656 -19.73 27.73 28.61
C GLU A 656 -18.32 27.15 28.49
N LEU A 657 -17.33 27.99 28.16
CA LEU A 657 -15.90 27.64 28.19
C LEU A 657 -15.45 27.19 29.60
N ARG A 658 -16.09 27.72 30.66
CA ARG A 658 -15.85 27.32 32.04
C ARG A 658 -16.34 25.91 32.39
N LYS A 659 -17.31 25.39 31.65
CA LYS A 659 -17.94 24.08 31.90
C LYS A 659 -17.27 22.93 31.15
N ASP A 660 -16.50 23.21 30.10
CA ASP A 660 -15.76 22.19 29.34
C ASP A 660 -14.52 21.69 30.13
N PRO A 661 -14.39 20.38 30.41
CA PRO A 661 -13.28 19.82 31.16
C PRO A 661 -11.93 19.84 30.43
N HIS A 662 -11.81 20.37 29.20
CA HIS A 662 -10.55 20.45 28.47
C HIS A 662 -10.03 21.87 28.25
N THR A 663 -10.70 22.90 28.80
CA THR A 663 -10.30 24.31 28.64
C THR A 663 -9.13 24.69 29.53
N CYS A 664 -8.32 25.63 29.04
CA CYS A 664 -7.15 26.14 29.76
C CYS A 664 -7.42 27.56 30.25
N PHE A 665 -6.96 27.89 31.44
CA PHE A 665 -7.09 29.23 32.00
C PHE A 665 -5.75 29.96 31.93
N PHE A 666 -5.69 31.10 31.25
CA PHE A 666 -4.46 31.86 31.03
C PHE A 666 -4.75 33.35 30.82
N GLU A 667 -3.99 34.21 31.51
CA GLU A 667 -4.17 35.68 31.53
C GLU A 667 -5.57 36.19 31.93
N GLY A 668 -6.31 35.44 32.73
CA GLY A 668 -7.66 35.82 33.15
C GLY A 668 -8.76 35.40 32.17
N GLU A 669 -8.41 34.78 31.04
CA GLU A 669 -9.33 34.26 30.03
C GLU A 669 -9.33 32.73 29.96
N HIS A 670 -10.47 32.15 29.60
CA HIS A 670 -10.61 30.72 29.33
C HIS A 670 -10.41 30.46 27.84
N HIS A 671 -9.48 29.58 27.53
CA HIS A 671 -9.06 29.22 26.18
C HIS A 671 -9.53 27.80 25.84
N ALA A 672 -10.11 27.61 24.66
CA ALA A 672 -10.61 26.31 24.21
C ALA A 672 -9.47 25.31 23.91
N HIS A 673 -9.71 24.01 24.08
CA HIS A 673 -8.72 23.01 23.66
C HIS A 673 -8.39 23.15 22.16
N GLY A 674 -7.10 23.27 21.83
CA GLY A 674 -6.59 23.46 20.47
C GLY A 674 -6.43 24.93 20.06
N SER A 675 -6.94 25.89 20.85
CA SER A 675 -6.80 27.32 20.53
C SER A 675 -5.35 27.77 20.66
N ARG A 676 -4.93 28.67 19.76
CA ARG A 676 -3.62 29.29 19.73
C ARG A 676 -3.76 30.80 19.87
N TRP A 677 -2.96 31.43 20.72
CA TRP A 677 -2.98 32.88 20.94
C TRP A 677 -1.58 33.42 21.27
N THR A 678 -1.46 34.74 21.32
CA THR A 678 -0.22 35.46 21.68
C THR A 678 -0.48 36.19 23.00
N PRO A 679 0.36 36.03 24.05
CA PRO A 679 0.22 36.73 25.33
C PRO A 679 0.18 38.26 25.17
N HIS A 680 -0.68 38.94 25.94
CA HIS A 680 -0.80 40.40 25.86
C HIS A 680 0.46 41.15 26.30
N TYR A 681 1.26 40.56 27.19
CA TYR A 681 2.51 41.16 27.67
C TYR A 681 3.71 40.86 26.76
N ASN A 682 3.58 39.95 25.77
CA ASN A 682 4.71 39.56 24.95
C ASN A 682 4.30 38.98 23.58
N SER A 683 4.44 39.81 22.53
CA SER A 683 4.18 39.44 21.13
C SER A 683 5.14 38.38 20.56
N CYS A 684 6.18 38.02 21.30
CA CYS A 684 7.17 37.01 20.95
C CYS A 684 6.91 35.63 21.53
N PHE A 685 5.71 35.33 22.02
CA PHE A 685 5.34 33.99 22.47
C PHE A 685 4.04 33.54 21.81
N SER A 686 3.94 32.27 21.43
CA SER A 686 2.72 31.67 20.93
C SER A 686 2.30 30.54 21.87
N CYS A 687 1.10 30.68 22.43
CA CYS A 687 0.53 29.74 23.39
C CYS A 687 -0.51 28.85 22.73
N ILE A 688 -0.60 27.60 23.16
CA ILE A 688 -1.64 26.65 22.77
C ILE A 688 -2.27 25.99 23.99
N CYS A 689 -3.59 25.77 23.96
CA CYS A 689 -4.31 25.04 24.99
C CYS A 689 -4.41 23.54 24.66
N GLN A 690 -3.74 22.68 25.43
CA GLN A 690 -3.84 21.22 25.31
C GLN A 690 -4.42 20.60 26.58
N LYS A 691 -5.71 20.21 26.56
CA LYS A 691 -6.40 19.47 27.63
C LYS A 691 -6.09 20.04 29.03
N LYS A 692 -6.49 21.30 29.27
CA LYS A 692 -6.21 22.14 30.46
C LYS A 692 -4.78 22.69 30.63
N THR A 693 -3.81 22.26 29.84
CA THR A 693 -2.43 22.75 29.96
C THR A 693 -2.14 23.81 28.91
N VAL A 694 -1.70 24.99 29.32
CA VAL A 694 -1.18 26.01 28.40
C VAL A 694 0.29 25.76 28.13
N ILE A 695 0.65 25.68 26.87
CA ILE A 695 2.02 25.51 26.40
C ILE A 695 2.37 26.74 25.57
N CYS A 696 3.29 27.58 26.06
CA CYS A 696 3.73 28.78 25.38
C CYS A 696 5.17 28.61 24.89
N ASP A 697 5.38 28.78 23.59
CA ASP A 697 6.70 28.71 22.95
C ASP A 697 7.13 30.09 22.44
N PRO A 698 8.42 30.47 22.59
CA PRO A 698 8.93 31.71 22.04
C PRO A 698 8.98 31.66 20.51
N VAL A 699 8.59 32.74 19.87
CA VAL A 699 8.68 32.97 18.42
C VAL A 699 10.14 33.23 18.07
N ILE A 700 10.74 32.34 17.27
CA ILE A 700 12.15 32.43 16.86
C ILE A 700 12.21 33.08 15.48
N CYS A 701 12.95 34.18 15.36
CA CYS A 701 13.02 34.97 14.14
C CYS A 701 14.14 34.51 13.20
N PRO A 702 13.91 34.56 11.88
CA PRO A 702 14.94 34.25 10.90
C PRO A 702 16.06 35.31 10.93
N ALA A 703 17.32 34.88 10.78
CA ALA A 703 18.45 35.80 10.67
C ALA A 703 18.39 36.55 9.33
N LEU A 704 18.30 37.88 9.37
CA LEU A 704 18.23 38.73 8.19
C LEU A 704 19.60 39.34 7.86
N THR A 705 20.01 39.22 6.60
CA THR A 705 21.29 39.73 6.05
C THR A 705 21.10 41.00 5.21
N CYS A 706 20.18 41.87 5.62
CA CYS A 706 19.91 43.14 4.94
C CYS A 706 20.51 44.33 5.69
N PRO A 707 20.87 45.41 4.97
CA PRO A 707 21.62 46.53 5.55
C PRO A 707 20.81 47.35 6.56
N HIS A 708 19.48 47.35 6.49
CA HIS A 708 18.60 47.99 7.47
C HIS A 708 17.44 47.05 7.82
N THR A 709 17.25 46.82 9.12
CA THR A 709 16.11 46.10 9.68
C THR A 709 15.32 47.03 10.58
N TYR A 710 14.00 46.90 10.57
CA TYR A 710 13.09 47.55 11.52
C TYR A 710 12.11 46.53 12.08
N GLN A 711 11.76 46.66 13.35
CA GLN A 711 10.82 45.78 14.02
C GLN A 711 9.49 46.52 14.23
N PRO A 712 8.39 46.09 13.59
CA PRO A 712 7.07 46.68 13.82
C PRO A 712 6.59 46.43 15.26
N GLU A 713 5.91 47.40 15.88
CA GLU A 713 5.50 47.36 17.30
C GLU A 713 4.61 46.14 17.67
N ASP A 714 3.86 45.58 16.71
CA ASP A 714 2.97 44.41 16.91
C ASP A 714 3.53 43.08 16.41
N LYS A 715 4.81 43.02 16.00
CA LYS A 715 5.42 41.80 15.45
C LYS A 715 6.73 41.45 16.14
N CYS A 716 6.87 40.17 16.49
CA CYS A 716 8.07 39.69 17.15
C CYS A 716 9.35 39.80 16.30
N CYS A 717 9.25 39.69 14.96
CA CYS A 717 10.43 39.57 14.11
C CYS A 717 10.78 40.84 13.34
N PRO A 718 12.08 41.21 13.30
CA PRO A 718 12.54 42.33 12.49
C PRO A 718 12.32 42.03 11.01
N VAL A 719 12.07 43.07 10.22
CA VAL A 719 11.83 43.00 8.78
C VAL A 719 12.82 43.93 8.06
N CYS A 720 13.29 43.54 6.89
CA CYS A 720 14.18 44.37 6.08
C CYS A 720 13.46 45.61 5.52
N ASP A 721 14.14 46.76 5.56
CA ASP A 721 13.63 47.98 4.93
C ASP A 721 14.05 48.01 3.44
N GLY A 722 13.08 47.84 2.54
CA GLY A 722 13.27 47.96 1.08
C GLY A 722 12.69 46.82 0.22
N LYS A 723 12.02 47.18 -0.88
CA LYS A 723 11.37 46.25 -1.83
C LYS A 723 12.41 45.41 -2.62
N PRO A 724 12.22 44.08 -2.79
CA PRO A 724 13.17 43.26 -3.53
C PRO A 724 13.08 43.52 -5.04
N LYS A 725 14.23 43.81 -5.67
CA LYS A 725 14.40 43.75 -7.13
C LYS A 725 14.55 42.29 -7.56
N MET A 726 13.73 41.91 -8.53
CA MET A 726 13.62 40.60 -9.18
C MET A 726 14.96 40.06 -9.71
N LYS A 727 15.33 38.83 -9.34
CA LYS A 727 16.16 37.91 -10.16
C LYS A 727 16.14 36.45 -9.64
N ARG A 728 15.57 35.57 -10.48
CA ARG A 728 15.43 34.08 -10.46
C ARG A 728 14.13 33.51 -9.85
N PRO A 729 13.54 32.44 -10.43
CA PRO A 729 12.38 31.77 -9.87
C PRO A 729 12.84 30.93 -8.69
N GLU A 730 12.69 31.46 -7.49
CA GLU A 730 13.03 30.73 -6.28
C GLU A 730 11.89 29.76 -5.94
N ILE A 731 12.21 28.47 -5.74
CA ILE A 731 11.25 27.38 -5.56
C ILE A 731 11.00 27.14 -4.06
N TRP A 732 9.74 27.22 -3.62
CA TRP A 732 9.31 26.92 -2.25
C TRP A 732 9.48 25.43 -1.92
N CYS A 733 9.82 25.11 -0.67
CA CYS A 733 9.99 23.73 -0.21
C CYS A 733 8.84 23.33 0.72
N TYR A 734 8.26 22.15 0.49
CA TYR A 734 7.21 21.58 1.33
C TYR A 734 7.81 20.64 2.38
N PHE A 735 7.34 20.70 3.63
CA PHE A 735 7.76 19.78 4.68
C PHE A 735 6.56 19.02 5.26
N GLU A 736 6.65 17.68 5.21
CA GLU A 736 5.55 16.78 5.56
C GLU A 736 5.20 16.80 7.06
N GLY A 737 6.17 17.10 7.93
CA GLY A 737 5.96 17.10 9.38
C GLY A 737 5.07 18.24 9.89
N ASP A 738 5.18 19.43 9.30
CA ASP A 738 4.42 20.62 9.69
C ASP A 738 3.32 21.02 8.70
N GLN A 739 3.19 20.29 7.59
CA GLN A 739 2.22 20.50 6.51
C GLN A 739 2.25 21.92 5.94
N LYS A 740 3.42 22.58 5.93
CA LYS A 740 3.58 23.97 5.51
C LYS A 740 4.58 24.14 4.36
N MET A 741 4.34 25.16 3.54
CA MET A 741 5.27 25.63 2.49
C MET A 741 6.25 26.65 3.07
N HIS A 742 7.54 26.41 2.85
CA HIS A 742 8.64 27.24 3.33
C HIS A 742 9.28 28.00 2.19
N ALA A 743 9.56 29.29 2.41
CA ALA A 743 10.14 30.13 1.38
C ALA A 743 11.61 29.74 1.09
N PRO A 744 12.10 29.96 -0.13
CA PRO A 744 13.48 29.74 -0.52
C PRO A 744 14.48 30.34 0.48
N GLY A 745 15.46 29.55 0.94
CA GLY A 745 16.48 29.99 1.90
C GLY A 745 16.00 30.13 3.35
N THR A 746 14.71 29.87 3.64
CA THR A 746 14.22 29.87 5.03
C THR A 746 14.78 28.70 5.80
N MET A 747 15.05 28.95 7.08
CA MET A 747 15.50 27.96 8.06
C MET A 747 14.47 27.87 9.19
N TRP A 748 14.08 26.66 9.57
CA TRP A 748 13.12 26.44 10.65
C TRP A 748 13.42 25.17 11.43
N HIS A 749 12.85 25.07 12.64
CA HIS A 749 12.83 23.83 13.40
C HIS A 749 11.59 23.01 13.00
N PRO A 750 11.73 21.74 12.60
CA PRO A 750 10.61 20.94 12.14
C PRO A 750 9.67 20.58 13.30
N PHE A 751 8.36 20.65 13.04
CA PHE A 751 7.33 20.15 13.94
C PHE A 751 6.99 18.71 13.56
N VAL A 752 6.95 17.79 14.53
CA VAL A 752 6.61 16.37 14.28
C VAL A 752 5.60 15.91 15.33
N PRO A 753 4.32 15.71 15.00
CA PRO A 753 3.34 15.12 15.92
C PRO A 753 3.71 13.68 16.31
N PRO A 754 3.57 13.25 17.59
CA PRO A 754 3.08 13.98 18.78
C PRO A 754 4.16 14.78 19.55
N PHE A 755 5.38 14.91 19.03
CA PHE A 755 6.58 15.37 19.75
C PHE A 755 6.84 16.90 19.75
N GLY A 756 6.15 17.68 18.91
CA GLY A 756 6.30 19.14 18.89
C GLY A 756 7.45 19.65 18.01
N TYR A 757 7.94 20.87 18.26
CA TYR A 757 9.07 21.48 17.52
C TYR A 757 10.41 20.89 17.96
N ILE A 758 11.19 20.37 17.01
CA ILE A 758 12.50 19.79 17.28
C ILE A 758 13.58 20.88 17.18
N LYS A 759 13.87 21.54 18.31
CA LYS A 759 14.90 22.61 18.40
C LYS A 759 16.34 22.13 18.12
N CYS A 760 16.55 20.82 18.00
CA CYS A 760 17.85 20.22 17.70
C CYS A 760 18.14 19.95 16.22
N ALA A 761 17.21 20.25 15.33
CA ALA A 761 17.40 20.12 13.89
C ALA A 761 16.98 21.43 13.23
N VAL A 762 17.80 21.96 12.32
CA VAL A 762 17.47 23.13 11.51
C VAL A 762 17.30 22.66 10.08
N CYS A 763 16.07 22.77 9.59
CA CYS A 763 15.71 22.49 8.22
C CYS A 763 15.85 23.75 7.39
N THR A 764 16.49 23.66 6.23
CA THR A 764 16.70 24.77 5.30
C THR A 764 16.08 24.44 3.95
N CYS A 765 15.30 25.36 3.40
CA CYS A 765 14.76 25.23 2.06
C CYS A 765 15.82 25.62 1.03
N LYS A 766 16.36 24.63 0.29
CA LYS A 766 17.27 24.91 -0.83
C LYS A 766 16.47 25.39 -2.04
N GLY A 767 16.35 26.71 -2.17
CA GLY A 767 15.54 27.38 -3.21
C GLY A 767 15.90 27.06 -4.67
N SER A 768 17.07 26.45 -4.93
CA SER A 768 17.50 25.98 -6.24
C SER A 768 17.05 24.56 -6.57
N THR A 769 16.77 23.71 -5.57
CA THR A 769 16.38 22.30 -5.76
C THR A 769 14.96 21.99 -5.28
N GLY A 770 14.35 22.86 -4.46
CA GLY A 770 13.05 22.62 -3.83
C GLY A 770 13.09 21.59 -2.69
N GLU A 771 14.29 21.17 -2.29
CA GLU A 771 14.50 20.16 -1.24
C GLU A 771 14.67 20.80 0.14
N VAL A 772 14.06 20.17 1.14
CA VAL A 772 14.29 20.48 2.55
C VAL A 772 15.52 19.73 3.03
N HIS A 773 16.55 20.46 3.43
CA HIS A 773 17.76 19.88 4.01
C HIS A 773 17.80 20.15 5.51
N CYS A 774 17.66 19.10 6.33
CA CYS A 774 17.70 19.23 7.77
C CYS A 774 19.05 18.78 8.32
N GLU A 775 19.75 19.71 8.97
CA GLU A 775 21.01 19.43 9.65
C GLU A 775 20.80 19.45 11.17
N LYS A 776 21.54 18.61 11.88
CA LYS A 776 21.55 18.62 13.34
C LYS A 776 22.29 19.85 13.84
N VAL A 777 21.71 20.57 14.80
CA VAL A 777 22.39 21.70 15.46
C VAL A 777 23.68 21.21 16.09
N THR A 778 24.80 21.76 15.66
CA THR A 778 26.13 21.43 16.18
C THR A 778 26.44 22.35 17.36
N CYS A 779 26.56 21.79 18.56
CA CYS A 779 26.78 22.59 19.77
C CYS A 779 28.26 22.99 19.94
N PRO A 780 28.55 24.19 20.48
CA PRO A 780 29.92 24.59 20.78
C PRO A 780 30.58 23.61 21.77
N PRO A 781 31.89 23.33 21.65
CA PRO A 781 32.60 22.53 22.63
C PRO A 781 32.67 23.28 23.97
N LEU A 782 32.11 22.67 25.02
CA LEU A 782 32.08 23.24 26.37
C LEU A 782 33.22 22.68 27.20
N THR A 783 33.93 23.56 27.90
CA THR A 783 35.10 23.21 28.71
C THR A 783 34.78 23.02 30.20
N CYS A 784 33.55 23.28 30.63
CA CYS A 784 33.12 23.11 32.02
C CYS A 784 32.71 21.67 32.33
N SER A 785 32.85 21.30 33.60
CA SER A 785 32.63 19.92 34.07
C SER A 785 31.14 19.54 34.17
N ARG A 786 30.23 20.52 34.19
CA ARG A 786 28.77 20.31 34.30
C ARG A 786 27.96 21.27 33.44
N PRO A 787 27.92 21.04 32.12
CA PRO A 787 27.08 21.83 31.23
C PRO A 787 25.60 21.46 31.44
N VAL A 788 24.75 22.46 31.62
CA VAL A 788 23.30 22.31 31.87
C VAL A 788 22.50 22.94 30.73
N ARG A 789 21.30 22.43 30.45
CA ARG A 789 20.38 23.13 29.53
C ARG A 789 19.63 24.17 30.35
N ARG A 790 19.59 25.42 29.88
CA ARG A 790 18.83 26.47 30.54
C ARG A 790 17.34 26.15 30.55
N ASN A 791 16.78 25.69 29.43
CA ASN A 791 15.41 25.19 29.34
C ASN A 791 15.33 23.73 28.87
N PRO A 792 14.26 22.98 29.23
CA PRO A 792 14.09 21.57 28.84
C PRO A 792 14.03 21.33 27.33
N SER A 793 13.64 22.35 26.56
CA SER A 793 13.49 22.28 25.10
C SER A 793 14.73 22.75 24.33
N ASP A 794 15.79 23.23 24.99
CA ASP A 794 16.99 23.74 24.32
C ASP A 794 17.88 22.61 23.79
N CYS A 795 18.44 22.78 22.59
CA CYS A 795 19.28 21.72 22.04
C CYS A 795 20.63 21.60 22.76
N CYS A 796 21.32 22.74 22.93
CA CYS A 796 22.67 22.82 23.47
C CYS A 796 22.68 23.08 24.97
N LYS A 797 23.74 22.60 25.63
CA LYS A 797 24.00 22.85 27.04
C LYS A 797 24.90 24.07 27.16
N GLU A 798 24.83 24.77 28.27
CA GLU A 798 25.65 25.93 28.60
C GLU A 798 26.38 25.68 29.92
N CYS A 799 27.53 26.32 30.08
CA CYS A 799 28.22 26.35 31.35
C CYS A 799 27.55 27.40 32.25
N PRO A 800 27.07 27.03 33.44
CA PRO A 800 26.54 28.01 34.38
C PRO A 800 27.68 28.99 34.77
N ALA A 801 27.34 30.27 34.90
CA ALA A 801 28.28 31.29 35.39
C ALA A 801 28.32 31.22 36.92
N GLU A 802 29.47 30.84 37.49
CA GLU A 802 29.78 30.85 38.93
C GLU A 802 30.99 31.80 39.11
N ASP A 803 31.12 32.71 40.08
CA ASP A 803 30.37 33.09 41.29
C ASP A 803 30.75 34.54 41.62
N THR A 804 29.86 35.34 42.23
CA THR A 804 30.31 36.45 43.10
C THR A 804 30.12 36.00 44.54
N PRO A 805 31.15 36.09 45.41
CA PRO A 805 31.14 35.41 46.70
C PRO A 805 30.28 36.18 47.71
N LEU A 806 29.52 35.45 48.52
CA LEU A 806 29.01 35.95 49.80
C LEU A 806 30.10 35.81 50.87
N PRO A 807 30.41 36.91 51.56
CA PRO A 807 30.83 36.88 52.96
C PRO A 807 29.79 37.59 53.86
N GLU A 808 29.64 37.09 55.09
CA GLU A 808 28.75 37.59 56.18
C GLU A 808 27.26 37.70 55.78
N GLU A 809 26.52 36.59 55.68
CA GLU A 809 25.81 35.96 56.79
C GLU A 809 25.71 34.44 56.58
N GLY A 810 26.29 33.67 57.51
CA GLY A 810 26.22 32.19 57.51
C GLY A 810 27.48 31.50 57.00
N GLU A 811 28.50 31.42 57.85
CA GLU A 811 29.69 30.62 57.59
C GLU A 811 29.97 29.62 58.73
N LEU A 812 30.23 28.38 58.28
CA LEU A 812 31.08 27.34 58.87
C LEU A 812 30.45 26.38 59.90
N MET A 813 29.84 25.31 59.38
CA MET A 813 30.00 23.92 59.86
C MET A 813 29.78 22.90 58.71
N GLN A 814 30.88 22.28 58.27
CA GLN A 814 31.10 20.86 57.92
C GLN A 814 30.02 19.91 57.33
N ALA A 815 30.51 19.15 56.33
CA ALA A 815 30.42 17.68 56.14
C ALA A 815 29.25 17.04 55.35
N ASP A 816 29.63 16.46 54.21
CA ASP A 816 29.29 15.12 53.71
C ASP A 816 27.96 14.49 54.17
N GLY A 817 26.93 14.60 53.32
CA GLY A 817 25.75 13.73 53.37
C GLY A 817 25.83 12.61 52.34
N ALA A 818 26.07 11.38 52.77
CA ALA A 818 26.10 10.19 51.91
C ALA A 818 24.78 10.00 51.13
N ARG A 819 24.87 9.86 49.79
CA ARG A 819 23.70 9.61 48.93
C ARG A 819 23.11 8.23 49.19
N HIS A 820 21.83 8.20 49.58
CA HIS A 820 21.05 6.98 49.78
C HIS A 820 20.59 6.39 48.43
N CYS A 821 20.55 5.07 48.32
CA CYS A 821 20.01 4.37 47.15
C CYS A 821 18.52 4.05 47.32
N LYS A 822 17.74 4.21 46.26
CA LYS A 822 16.31 3.85 46.25
C LYS A 822 16.06 2.56 45.49
N PHE A 823 15.49 1.55 46.14
CA PHE A 823 15.11 0.27 45.51
C PHE A 823 13.67 -0.11 45.86
N GLY A 824 12.80 -0.13 44.85
CA GLY A 824 11.35 -0.25 45.06
C GLY A 824 10.80 0.97 45.79
N LYS A 825 10.08 0.75 46.91
CA LYS A 825 9.56 1.80 47.79
C LYS A 825 10.49 2.15 48.97
N ASN A 826 11.62 1.45 49.12
CA ASN A 826 12.52 1.61 50.27
C ASN A 826 13.82 2.33 49.90
N TYR A 827 14.42 2.99 50.89
CA TYR A 827 15.67 3.74 50.77
C TYR A 827 16.73 3.08 51.65
N TYR A 828 17.94 2.94 51.12
CA TYR A 828 19.08 2.24 51.74
C TYR A 828 20.29 3.15 51.78
N GLN A 829 21.06 3.10 52.87
CA GLN A 829 22.25 3.92 53.04
C GLN A 829 23.39 3.47 52.13
N ASN A 830 24.35 4.36 51.89
CA ASN A 830 25.52 4.03 51.09
C ASN A 830 26.30 2.85 51.70
N SER A 831 26.69 1.88 50.88
CA SER A 831 27.34 0.61 51.25
C SER A 831 26.46 -0.38 52.03
N GLU A 832 25.16 -0.14 52.16
CA GLU A 832 24.23 -1.07 52.79
C GLU A 832 23.82 -2.19 51.83
N ASN A 833 23.79 -3.44 52.31
CA ASN A 833 23.47 -4.62 51.52
C ASN A 833 22.11 -5.20 51.93
N TRP A 834 21.22 -5.50 50.98
CA TRP A 834 19.92 -6.12 51.26
C TRP A 834 19.54 -7.18 50.22
N HIS A 835 18.57 -8.02 50.56
CA HIS A 835 17.94 -8.93 49.59
C HIS A 835 16.61 -8.33 49.09
N PRO A 836 16.37 -8.29 47.78
CA PRO A 836 15.17 -7.67 47.23
C PRO A 836 13.93 -8.54 47.55
N ARG A 837 12.84 -7.90 47.97
CA ARG A 837 11.57 -8.55 48.30
C ARG A 837 10.56 -8.32 47.18
N VAL A 838 10.00 -9.39 46.62
CA VAL A 838 9.06 -9.31 45.50
C VAL A 838 7.65 -9.66 46.00
N PRO A 839 6.60 -8.87 45.68
CA PRO A 839 5.23 -9.21 46.06
C PRO A 839 4.82 -10.60 45.54
N LEU A 840 4.18 -11.41 46.40
CA LEU A 840 3.78 -12.83 46.23
C LEU A 840 4.84 -13.92 46.50
N VAL A 841 6.16 -13.63 46.50
CA VAL A 841 7.22 -14.65 46.68
C VAL A 841 8.14 -14.39 47.89
N GLY A 842 8.07 -13.20 48.49
CA GLY A 842 8.86 -12.86 49.67
C GLY A 842 10.29 -12.43 49.35
N GLU A 843 11.20 -12.57 50.32
CA GLU A 843 12.56 -12.02 50.23
C GLU A 843 13.50 -12.97 49.48
N MET A 844 14.10 -12.49 48.38
CA MET A 844 14.94 -13.31 47.51
C MET A 844 16.37 -13.45 48.07
N LYS A 845 16.56 -14.35 49.04
CA LYS A 845 17.85 -14.60 49.72
C LYS A 845 19.01 -15.04 48.80
N CYS A 846 18.74 -15.31 47.51
CA CYS A 846 19.75 -15.66 46.50
C CYS A 846 20.33 -14.47 45.72
N ILE A 847 19.77 -13.27 45.91
CA ILE A 847 20.22 -12.05 45.24
C ILE A 847 20.58 -11.06 46.32
N THR A 848 21.84 -10.63 46.37
CA THR A 848 22.26 -9.58 47.30
C THR A 848 22.46 -8.31 46.50
N CYS A 849 21.76 -7.27 46.89
CA CYS A 849 21.92 -5.92 46.40
C CYS A 849 22.71 -5.10 47.40
N TRP A 850 23.46 -4.11 46.94
CA TRP A 850 24.06 -3.12 47.81
C TRP A 850 24.01 -1.73 47.19
N CYS A 851 24.08 -0.73 48.06
CA CYS A 851 24.08 0.66 47.66
C CYS A 851 25.52 1.15 47.45
N ASP A 852 25.78 1.78 46.31
CA ASP A 852 27.08 2.34 45.98
C ASP A 852 26.89 3.79 45.52
N HIS A 853 27.16 4.71 46.45
CA HIS A 853 27.02 6.17 46.37
C HIS A 853 25.73 6.64 45.67
N GLY A 854 24.58 6.07 46.07
CA GLY A 854 23.26 6.40 45.54
C GLY A 854 22.77 5.51 44.38
N VAL A 855 23.59 4.57 43.91
CA VAL A 855 23.24 3.59 42.85
C VAL A 855 23.10 2.18 43.42
N THR A 856 21.97 1.51 43.15
CA THR A 856 21.72 0.13 43.59
C THR A 856 22.39 -0.86 42.65
N LYS A 857 23.31 -1.70 43.15
CA LYS A 857 23.93 -2.81 42.39
C LYS A 857 23.47 -4.14 42.96
N CYS A 858 23.08 -5.10 42.13
CA CYS A 858 22.59 -6.41 42.58
C CYS A 858 23.32 -7.55 41.90
N GLN A 859 23.68 -8.58 42.67
CA GLN A 859 24.32 -9.78 42.15
C GLN A 859 23.60 -11.04 42.67
N ARG A 860 23.35 -11.98 41.74
CA ARG A 860 22.77 -13.27 42.07
C ARG A 860 23.88 -14.27 42.40
N LYS A 861 23.78 -14.93 43.55
CA LYS A 861 24.72 -15.98 43.93
C LYS A 861 24.50 -17.21 43.06
N GLN A 862 25.54 -17.62 42.31
CA GLN A 862 25.53 -18.89 41.58
C GLN A 862 25.80 -20.04 42.54
N CYS A 863 24.93 -21.05 42.54
CA CYS A 863 25.10 -22.26 43.34
C CYS A 863 25.82 -23.33 42.53
N PRO A 864 26.73 -24.11 43.14
CA PRO A 864 27.35 -25.25 42.47
C PRO A 864 26.30 -26.32 42.14
N LEU A 865 26.46 -26.99 41.00
CA LEU A 865 25.62 -28.12 40.59
C LEU A 865 25.91 -29.31 41.51
N LEU A 866 24.91 -29.80 42.22
CA LEU A 866 25.02 -30.94 43.14
C LEU A 866 24.45 -32.20 42.46
N SER A 867 25.18 -33.31 42.52
CA SER A 867 24.83 -34.58 41.87
C SER A 867 24.57 -35.68 42.93
N CYS A 868 23.71 -35.39 43.90
CA CYS A 868 23.31 -36.33 44.95
C CYS A 868 21.81 -36.63 44.85
N SER A 869 21.42 -37.83 45.24
CA SER A 869 20.06 -38.36 45.06
C SER A 869 19.01 -37.75 46.00
N ASN A 870 19.42 -37.11 47.10
CA ASN A 870 18.48 -36.47 48.03
C ASN A 870 18.91 -35.04 48.40
N ILE A 871 18.36 -34.08 47.66
CA ILE A 871 18.64 -32.64 47.78
C ILE A 871 17.64 -32.03 48.74
N THR A 872 18.13 -31.50 49.86
CA THR A 872 17.28 -30.79 50.84
C THR A 872 17.68 -29.32 50.92
N ARG A 873 16.68 -28.44 50.96
CA ARG A 873 16.90 -27.00 51.09
C ARG A 873 16.47 -26.60 52.50
N ARG A 874 17.45 -26.35 53.38
CA ARG A 874 17.14 -25.80 54.72
C ARG A 874 16.52 -24.42 54.57
N GLU A 875 15.46 -24.16 55.34
CA GLU A 875 14.80 -22.86 55.39
C GLU A 875 15.83 -21.75 55.69
N GLY A 876 15.80 -20.69 54.87
CA GLY A 876 16.68 -19.54 55.03
C GLY A 876 18.00 -19.55 54.23
N LYS A 877 18.38 -20.64 53.54
CA LYS A 877 19.60 -20.67 52.69
C LYS A 877 19.30 -20.65 51.18
N CYS A 878 20.14 -19.93 50.43
CA CYS A 878 20.00 -19.80 48.98
C CYS A 878 20.28 -21.11 48.22
N CYS A 879 21.40 -21.78 48.49
CA CYS A 879 21.80 -22.99 47.77
C CYS A 879 21.32 -24.25 48.51
N PRO A 880 20.82 -25.28 47.78
CA PRO A 880 20.44 -26.54 48.39
C PRO A 880 21.67 -27.35 48.84
N GLU A 881 21.50 -28.26 49.79
CA GLU A 881 22.57 -29.11 50.34
C GLU A 881 22.12 -30.60 50.31
N CYS A 882 23.06 -31.53 50.11
CA CYS A 882 22.78 -32.97 50.18
C CYS A 882 22.60 -33.39 51.65
N ALA A 883 21.53 -34.11 51.99
CA ALA A 883 21.31 -34.60 53.35
C ALA A 883 22.12 -35.89 53.60
N GLY A 884 23.24 -35.79 54.31
CA GLY A 884 24.08 -36.94 54.72
C GLY A 884 25.48 -36.93 54.08
N ASN A 885 26.48 -37.40 54.82
CA ASN A 885 27.91 -37.12 54.61
C ASN A 885 28.57 -37.90 53.43
N ALA A 886 29.48 -37.22 52.71
CA ALA A 886 30.47 -37.69 51.70
C ALA A 886 29.90 -38.12 50.31
N GLN A 887 30.44 -37.76 49.13
CA GLN A 887 31.80 -37.39 48.66
C GLN A 887 31.74 -36.43 47.44
N PHE A 888 32.83 -35.67 47.22
CA PHE A 888 33.04 -34.76 46.07
C PHE A 888 33.59 -35.48 44.84
N GLN A 889 33.09 -35.15 43.64
CA GLN A 889 33.86 -35.22 42.39
C GLN A 889 33.66 -33.94 41.57
N LEU A 890 34.78 -33.32 41.19
CA LEU A 890 34.89 -32.11 40.38
C LEU A 890 34.82 -32.47 38.90
N ILE A 891 33.95 -31.81 38.14
CA ILE A 891 34.07 -31.72 36.67
C ILE A 891 34.46 -30.28 36.34
N THR A 892 35.70 -30.14 35.87
CA THR A 892 36.29 -28.94 35.29
C THR A 892 35.62 -28.57 33.98
N ASN A 893 35.15 -27.33 33.87
CA ASN A 893 35.04 -26.63 32.58
C ASN A 893 35.89 -25.37 32.65
N VAL A 894 36.96 -25.33 31.86
CA VAL A 894 37.87 -24.20 31.71
C VAL A 894 37.42 -23.39 30.50
N ILE A 895 36.93 -22.17 30.72
CA ILE A 895 37.10 -21.07 29.77
C ILE A 895 37.33 -19.78 30.57
N THR A 896 38.52 -19.21 30.48
CA THR A 896 38.77 -17.76 30.60
C THR A 896 40.16 -17.49 30.03
N GLN A 897 40.23 -16.76 28.92
CA GLN A 897 40.78 -15.40 28.82
C GLN A 897 42.23 -15.26 29.31
N GLN A 898 43.17 -14.87 28.44
CA GLN A 898 43.62 -13.48 28.28
C GLN A 898 44.84 -13.33 27.35
N LEU A 899 44.92 -12.13 26.76
CA LEU A 899 46.07 -11.47 26.17
C LEU A 899 47.34 -11.59 27.04
N ILE A 900 48.54 -11.55 26.44
CA ILE A 900 49.66 -10.70 26.88
C ILE A 900 50.79 -10.69 25.82
N VAL A 901 51.37 -9.49 25.70
CA VAL A 901 52.52 -9.02 24.94
C VAL A 901 53.82 -9.80 25.23
N LYS A 902 54.65 -9.98 24.19
CA LYS A 902 56.00 -10.61 24.20
C LYS A 902 57.05 -9.78 24.97
N PRO A 903 58.12 -10.45 25.47
CA PRO A 903 59.47 -9.97 25.15
C PRO A 903 60.50 -11.05 24.72
N LYS A 904 61.55 -10.55 24.04
CA LYS A 904 62.77 -11.14 23.41
C LYS A 904 63.45 -12.29 24.20
N ARG A 905 64.23 -13.23 23.61
CA ARG A 905 65.49 -13.00 22.88
C ARG A 905 66.10 -14.29 22.26
N ASP A 906 66.56 -14.15 21.00
CA ASP A 906 67.76 -14.69 20.30
C ASP A 906 68.16 -16.18 20.13
N ARG A 907 68.74 -16.38 18.92
CA ARG A 907 69.60 -17.45 18.32
C ARG A 907 68.85 -18.65 17.71
N THR A 908 69.05 -19.04 16.44
CA THR A 908 70.27 -18.99 15.60
C THR A 908 69.97 -19.17 14.10
N ASN A 909 70.66 -18.38 13.28
CA ASN A 909 71.14 -18.53 11.89
C ASN A 909 70.41 -19.37 10.83
N GLN A 910 69.97 -18.64 9.80
CA GLN A 910 69.96 -19.04 8.40
C GLN A 910 71.38 -19.32 7.87
N ASN A 911 71.47 -20.26 6.93
CA ASN A 911 72.57 -20.34 5.97
C ASN A 911 71.99 -20.51 4.55
N ILE A 912 72.38 -19.57 3.68
CA ILE A 912 72.86 -19.80 2.30
C ILE A 912 71.85 -19.78 1.12
N LYS A 913 72.03 -18.68 0.35
CA LYS A 913 72.09 -18.49 -1.11
C LYS A 913 70.83 -18.26 -1.97
N ARG A 914 70.85 -17.04 -2.55
CA ARG A 914 70.32 -16.61 -3.84
C ARG A 914 71.10 -17.23 -5.02
N GLU A 915 70.36 -17.61 -6.04
CA GLU A 915 70.62 -17.60 -7.50
C GLU A 915 69.30 -18.19 -8.09
N LYS A 916 68.72 -17.78 -9.21
CA LYS A 916 69.23 -17.13 -10.41
C LYS A 916 68.05 -16.61 -11.25
N ASP A 917 68.26 -15.42 -11.78
CA ASP A 917 67.78 -14.83 -13.04
C ASP A 917 67.06 -15.68 -14.12
N ARG A 918 66.00 -15.06 -14.65
CA ARG A 918 65.69 -14.74 -16.08
C ARG A 918 65.48 -15.83 -17.14
N THR A 919 64.41 -15.56 -17.91
CA THR A 919 64.19 -15.75 -19.35
C THR A 919 64.02 -17.17 -19.92
N HIS A 920 62.82 -17.46 -20.45
CA HIS A 920 62.62 -17.45 -21.91
C HIS A 920 61.13 -17.46 -22.30
N SER A 921 60.73 -16.45 -23.05
CA SER A 921 59.62 -16.49 -23.99
C SER A 921 60.01 -17.33 -25.22
N GLY A 922 59.02 -18.04 -25.76
CA GLY A 922 59.07 -18.65 -27.07
C GLY A 922 58.90 -17.62 -28.20
N ILE A 923 59.16 -18.16 -29.38
CA ILE A 923 59.04 -17.65 -30.75
C ILE A 923 57.74 -16.89 -31.01
#